data_AF-A0A7D5MF64-F1
#
_entry.id   AF-A0A7D5MF64-F1
#
_cell.length_a   1.000
_cell.length_b   1.000
_cell.length_c   1.000
_cell.angle_alpha   90.00
_cell.angle_beta   90.00
_cell.angle_gamma   90.00
#
_symmetry.space_group_name_H-M   'P 1'
#
loop_
_entity.id
_entity.type
_entity.pdbx_description
1 polymer ?
#
loop_
_entity_poly.entity_id
_entity_poly.type
_entity_poly.pdbx_seq_one_letter_code
_entity_poly.pdbx_strand_id
1 'polypeptide(L)'
;MKQYYILGFLLLIASIGIFQSNAFGVEDNDNDGVTNNLDLCPNLQEDYTGTIDGCPSTFVPWYDVDFDGIPDHIDTCPTVRETYNKYQDEDGCPDLTPSTDKVAADTDGDGIIDNLDSCPTQPETFNGVDDKDGCPDNISSTDTDRDGISDNLDSCPTTPETYNKYQDEDGCPDVTSDTTTSYQFPDADGDGIDDRWDSCISEPETFNGFLDWDGCPDTVTARSGSLIDSDYDSIPDSIDQCPQERENFNKFQDNDGCPDVIDYKIVGDADGDGIFGDNDLCPYNPETYNKFKDTDGCPDSIFNEKSIADTDGDGIIDNLDLCPTQPETVNGFKDTDGCPDKFTSSLDSDYDGIFGDNDLCPYTRETFNNFQDTDGCPDVTSDTTTSYQFPDADGDGIDDRWDSCISEPETFNGFLDWDGCPDTVTARSGSLIDSDYDSIPDSIDQCPQERENFNKFRDDDGCPDSLDLKSVGDSDYDGIFGDNDLCPYSRENYNGFQDDDGCPDSIFVDKFAADTDGDGILDNLDLCPTQPETVNGFQDDDGCPDKFTSTLDIDQDGILDAVDACPSNPETYNNFQDEDGCPDVAIGTTTDYKFPDADEDGIDDRWDSCLNEKENFNGYLDWDGCPDVRGADSSAPTRPDSDSDGYPDDVDSCPTAPETWNKYRDWDGCPDTAPEQQRFVHDDDLDGIINDIDKCPLKSEDYIGIIDGCPEQ
;
A
#
# COMPACT_ATOMS: atom_id res chain seq x y z
N MET A 1 -26.14 -51.06 -85.00
CA MET A 1 -27.35 -51.89 -84.76
C MET A 1 -28.11 -51.28 -83.58
N LYS A 2 -29.44 -51.13 -83.71
CA LYS A 2 -30.52 -50.91 -82.70
C LYS A 2 -30.11 -50.89 -81.19
N GLN A 3 -30.62 -50.08 -80.25
CA GLN A 3 -31.90 -49.33 -80.10
C GLN A 3 -31.93 -48.54 -78.74
N TYR A 4 -32.62 -47.36 -78.70
CA TYR A 4 -33.49 -46.79 -77.62
C TYR A 4 -32.97 -46.39 -76.21
N TYR A 5 -33.44 -45.38 -75.44
CA TYR A 5 -34.47 -44.28 -75.46
C TYR A 5 -33.96 -43.17 -74.47
N ILE A 6 -33.74 -41.91 -74.89
CA ILE A 6 -34.52 -40.66 -74.65
C ILE A 6 -34.41 -39.98 -73.24
N LEU A 7 -33.76 -38.81 -73.26
CA LEU A 7 -33.99 -37.49 -72.61
C LEU A 7 -34.55 -37.41 -71.16
N GLY A 8 -34.10 -36.52 -70.27
CA GLY A 8 -33.30 -35.31 -70.42
C GLY A 8 -33.87 -34.17 -69.56
N PHE A 9 -32.98 -33.45 -68.88
CA PHE A 9 -33.05 -32.01 -68.53
C PHE A 9 -33.98 -31.51 -67.39
N LEU A 10 -33.33 -30.71 -66.52
CA LEU A 10 -33.81 -29.51 -65.78
C LEU A 10 -34.48 -29.60 -64.39
N LEU A 11 -33.85 -28.83 -63.49
CA LEU A 11 -34.40 -27.80 -62.60
C LEU A 11 -35.03 -28.15 -61.24
N LEU A 12 -34.63 -27.30 -60.28
CA LEU A 12 -35.42 -26.65 -59.23
C LEU A 12 -35.96 -27.49 -58.07
N ILE A 13 -35.37 -27.23 -56.90
CA ILE A 13 -35.97 -26.70 -55.65
C ILE A 13 -37.47 -27.02 -55.42
N ALA A 14 -37.73 -27.44 -54.17
CA ALA A 14 -38.95 -27.27 -53.38
C ALA A 14 -39.90 -28.48 -53.28
N SER A 15 -39.89 -29.04 -52.06
CA SER A 15 -40.98 -28.91 -51.07
C SER A 15 -41.68 -30.19 -50.59
N ILE A 16 -41.38 -30.47 -49.31
CA ILE A 16 -42.27 -30.86 -48.21
C ILE A 16 -42.88 -32.28 -48.28
N GLY A 17 -42.43 -33.10 -47.32
CA GLY A 17 -43.03 -34.38 -46.98
C GLY A 17 -42.39 -34.98 -45.73
N ILE A 18 -42.71 -34.38 -44.59
CA ILE A 18 -42.47 -34.85 -43.21
C ILE A 18 -42.65 -36.37 -43.13
N PHE A 19 -41.63 -37.08 -42.64
CA PHE A 19 -41.80 -38.27 -41.82
C PHE A 19 -40.65 -38.36 -40.83
N GLN A 20 -40.99 -38.11 -39.57
CA GLN A 20 -40.16 -38.40 -38.41
C GLN A 20 -39.80 -39.88 -38.43
N SER A 21 -38.50 -40.16 -38.36
CA SER A 21 -38.00 -41.40 -37.76
C SER A 21 -36.72 -41.05 -37.02
N ASN A 22 -36.87 -41.01 -35.70
CA ASN A 22 -35.85 -40.91 -34.67
C ASN A 22 -34.55 -41.63 -35.09
N ALA A 23 -33.52 -40.86 -35.40
CA ALA A 23 -32.14 -41.27 -35.31
C ALA A 23 -31.55 -40.38 -34.22
N PHE A 24 -31.01 -40.99 -33.17
CA PHE A 24 -30.29 -40.33 -32.09
C PHE A 24 -29.37 -39.26 -32.69
N GLY A 25 -29.70 -37.99 -32.49
CA GLY A 25 -28.77 -36.90 -32.73
C GLY A 25 -27.69 -37.07 -31.68
N VAL A 26 -26.47 -37.35 -32.13
CA VAL A 26 -25.32 -37.29 -31.25
C VAL A 26 -25.01 -35.81 -31.14
N GLU A 27 -24.97 -35.33 -29.91
CA GLU A 27 -24.76 -33.92 -29.57
C GLU A 27 -23.29 -33.55 -29.86
N ASP A 28 -23.07 -32.34 -30.35
CA ASP A 28 -21.79 -31.76 -30.78
C ASP A 28 -21.89 -30.28 -30.39
N ASN A 29 -21.36 -29.96 -29.20
CA ASN A 29 -21.64 -28.72 -28.49
C ASN A 29 -20.90 -27.53 -29.10
N ASP A 30 -19.64 -27.70 -29.48
CA ASP A 30 -18.82 -26.67 -30.11
C ASP A 30 -18.90 -26.66 -31.66
N ASN A 31 -19.59 -27.66 -32.24
CA ASN A 31 -19.83 -27.83 -33.67
C ASN A 31 -18.54 -27.96 -34.49
N ASP A 32 -17.49 -28.53 -33.92
CA ASP A 32 -16.24 -28.78 -34.60
C ASP A 32 -16.30 -30.01 -35.52
N GLY A 33 -17.28 -30.89 -35.36
CA GLY A 33 -17.50 -32.10 -36.15
C GLY A 33 -17.06 -33.41 -35.48
N VAL A 34 -16.52 -33.35 -34.27
CA VAL A 34 -16.37 -34.46 -33.32
C VAL A 34 -17.59 -34.45 -32.41
N THR A 35 -18.24 -35.59 -32.25
CA THR A 35 -19.45 -35.66 -31.42
C THR A 35 -19.08 -35.81 -29.95
N ASN A 36 -19.79 -35.16 -29.02
CA ASN A 36 -19.48 -35.07 -27.58
C ASN A 36 -19.05 -36.40 -26.91
N ASN A 37 -19.54 -37.55 -27.40
CA ASN A 37 -19.21 -38.88 -26.86
C ASN A 37 -17.86 -39.45 -27.35
N LEU A 38 -17.21 -38.78 -28.29
CA LEU A 38 -15.90 -39.09 -28.86
C LEU A 38 -14.95 -37.89 -28.75
N ASP A 39 -15.43 -36.81 -28.13
CA ASP A 39 -14.79 -35.52 -28.00
C ASP A 39 -14.24 -35.37 -26.58
N LEU A 40 -12.92 -35.18 -26.46
CA LEU A 40 -12.23 -34.97 -25.20
C LEU A 40 -12.39 -33.53 -24.67
N CYS A 41 -12.76 -32.58 -25.52
CA CYS A 41 -13.03 -31.19 -25.15
C CYS A 41 -14.36 -30.72 -25.77
N PRO A 42 -15.53 -31.24 -25.30
CA PRO A 42 -16.83 -31.06 -25.97
C PRO A 42 -17.29 -29.61 -26.19
N ASN A 43 -16.67 -28.65 -25.50
CA ASN A 43 -17.01 -27.24 -25.56
C ASN A 43 -15.93 -26.39 -26.25
N LEU A 44 -14.87 -26.99 -26.82
CA LEU A 44 -13.72 -26.28 -27.39
C LEU A 44 -13.30 -26.80 -28.77
N GLN A 45 -13.58 -25.99 -29.79
CA GLN A 45 -13.45 -26.38 -31.19
C GLN A 45 -12.05 -26.86 -31.60
N GLU A 46 -11.98 -28.12 -32.05
CA GLU A 46 -10.80 -28.78 -32.65
C GLU A 46 -10.21 -27.96 -33.81
N ASP A 47 -8.89 -27.79 -33.77
CA ASP A 47 -8.12 -27.03 -34.77
C ASP A 47 -7.67 -27.88 -35.98
N TYR A 48 -7.91 -29.20 -35.93
CA TYR A 48 -7.54 -30.20 -36.93
C TYR A 48 -6.03 -30.28 -37.19
N THR A 49 -5.21 -29.90 -36.21
CA THR A 49 -3.75 -29.86 -36.31
C THR A 49 -3.04 -30.94 -35.51
N GLY A 50 -3.58 -32.17 -35.46
CA GLY A 50 -2.90 -33.29 -34.79
C GLY A 50 -3.75 -34.56 -34.75
N THR A 51 -3.75 -35.24 -33.61
CA THR A 51 -4.69 -36.34 -33.37
C THR A 51 -6.07 -35.74 -33.20
N ILE A 52 -7.04 -36.17 -34.02
CA ILE A 52 -8.42 -35.68 -33.92
C ILE A 52 -9.05 -36.42 -32.73
N ASP A 53 -9.05 -35.76 -31.58
CA ASP A 53 -9.60 -36.26 -30.34
C ASP A 53 -10.63 -35.30 -29.71
N GLY A 54 -10.96 -34.21 -30.42
CA GLY A 54 -11.91 -33.19 -29.99
C GLY A 54 -11.25 -32.00 -29.30
N CYS A 55 -9.92 -31.97 -29.20
CA CYS A 55 -9.17 -30.89 -28.56
C CYS A 55 -8.17 -30.23 -29.52
N PRO A 56 -7.98 -28.90 -29.47
CA PRO A 56 -6.93 -28.22 -30.23
C PRO A 56 -5.53 -28.77 -29.93
N SER A 57 -4.78 -29.09 -30.99
CA SER A 57 -3.47 -29.73 -30.85
C SER A 57 -2.34 -28.77 -30.43
N THR A 58 -2.54 -27.46 -30.57
CA THR A 58 -1.64 -26.47 -29.99
C THR A 58 -2.12 -26.07 -28.59
N PHE A 59 -1.49 -26.67 -27.58
CA PHE A 59 -1.59 -26.39 -26.14
C PHE A 59 -2.00 -24.93 -25.80
N VAL A 60 -3.19 -24.77 -25.23
CA VAL A 60 -3.65 -23.54 -24.58
C VAL A 60 -3.58 -23.75 -23.06
N PRO A 61 -2.89 -22.89 -22.29
CA PRO A 61 -2.87 -22.99 -20.84
C PRO A 61 -4.29 -22.96 -20.28
N TRP A 62 -4.57 -23.92 -19.39
CA TRP A 62 -5.80 -24.12 -18.63
C TRP A 62 -6.27 -22.80 -18.01
N TYR A 63 -7.16 -22.12 -18.72
CA TYR A 63 -7.79 -20.88 -18.31
C TYR A 63 -9.09 -21.26 -17.59
N ASP A 64 -9.33 -20.60 -16.47
CA ASP A 64 -10.49 -20.73 -15.59
C ASP A 64 -10.94 -19.27 -15.37
N VAL A 65 -11.93 -18.84 -16.17
CA VAL A 65 -12.35 -17.42 -16.27
C VAL A 65 -12.95 -16.91 -14.97
N ASP A 66 -13.66 -17.75 -14.24
CA ASP A 66 -14.43 -17.38 -13.05
C ASP A 66 -13.81 -17.86 -11.74
N PHE A 67 -12.68 -18.54 -11.82
CA PHE A 67 -11.82 -18.96 -10.72
C PHE A 67 -12.53 -19.91 -9.75
N ASP A 68 -13.32 -20.84 -10.28
CA ASP A 68 -13.97 -21.88 -9.50
C ASP A 68 -13.13 -23.15 -9.33
N GLY A 69 -12.02 -23.30 -10.05
CA GLY A 69 -11.13 -24.45 -9.99
C GLY A 69 -11.43 -25.53 -11.04
N ILE A 70 -12.42 -25.34 -11.90
CA ILE A 70 -12.77 -26.18 -13.05
C ILE A 70 -12.34 -25.45 -14.33
N PRO A 71 -11.36 -25.99 -15.08
CA PRO A 71 -10.85 -25.27 -16.25
C PRO A 71 -11.90 -25.19 -17.39
N ASP A 72 -12.02 -24.03 -18.04
CA ASP A 72 -13.08 -23.65 -19.00
C ASP A 72 -13.46 -24.74 -20.03
N HIS A 73 -12.49 -25.52 -20.51
CA HIS A 73 -12.70 -26.57 -21.51
C HIS A 73 -13.48 -27.82 -21.03
N ILE A 74 -13.59 -28.03 -19.71
CA ILE A 74 -14.44 -29.07 -19.08
C ILE A 74 -15.56 -28.46 -18.23
N ASP A 75 -15.56 -27.14 -18.11
CA ASP A 75 -16.58 -26.36 -17.43
C ASP A 75 -17.80 -26.16 -18.36
N THR A 76 -18.99 -26.40 -17.82
CA THR A 76 -20.27 -26.22 -18.50
C THR A 76 -20.76 -24.76 -18.43
N CYS A 77 -20.30 -23.99 -17.44
CA CYS A 77 -20.56 -22.56 -17.26
C CYS A 77 -19.26 -21.74 -17.10
N PRO A 78 -18.42 -21.59 -18.14
CA PRO A 78 -17.06 -20.99 -18.09
C PRO A 78 -16.95 -19.49 -17.78
N THR A 79 -17.96 -18.88 -17.16
CA THR A 79 -17.98 -17.46 -16.80
C THR A 79 -18.76 -17.23 -15.50
N VAL A 80 -19.29 -18.28 -14.89
CA VAL A 80 -20.13 -18.24 -13.71
C VAL A 80 -19.64 -19.29 -12.72
N ARG A 81 -18.93 -18.82 -11.70
CA ARG A 81 -18.31 -19.61 -10.66
C ARG A 81 -19.24 -20.67 -10.04
N GLU A 82 -18.80 -21.93 -10.02
CA GLU A 82 -19.45 -23.05 -9.31
C GLU A 82 -19.66 -22.79 -7.81
N THR A 83 -20.74 -23.38 -7.27
CA THR A 83 -21.04 -23.46 -5.85
C THR A 83 -20.87 -24.88 -5.32
N TYR A 84 -19.67 -25.21 -4.82
CA TYR A 84 -19.35 -26.50 -4.20
C TYR A 84 -20.31 -26.88 -3.06
N ASN A 85 -21.37 -27.62 -3.38
CA ASN A 85 -22.47 -27.95 -2.47
C ASN A 85 -22.76 -29.47 -2.41
N LYS A 86 -21.84 -30.29 -2.92
CA LYS A 86 -21.88 -31.76 -3.05
C LYS A 86 -22.91 -32.25 -4.06
N TYR A 87 -23.34 -31.40 -4.98
CA TYR A 87 -24.27 -31.76 -6.03
C TYR A 87 -23.82 -31.14 -7.34
N GLN A 88 -23.44 -32.01 -8.27
CA GLN A 88 -22.82 -31.70 -9.57
C GLN A 88 -21.64 -30.72 -9.55
N ASP A 89 -20.94 -30.60 -8.42
CA ASP A 89 -19.68 -29.85 -8.22
C ASP A 89 -18.54 -30.14 -9.22
N GLU A 90 -18.73 -31.02 -10.20
CA GLU A 90 -17.76 -31.36 -11.24
C GLU A 90 -18.12 -30.80 -12.63
N ASP A 91 -19.29 -30.16 -12.79
CA ASP A 91 -19.76 -29.63 -14.08
C ASP A 91 -19.52 -28.13 -14.29
N GLY A 92 -19.09 -27.39 -13.26
CA GLY A 92 -18.70 -25.99 -13.32
C GLY A 92 -19.87 -24.99 -13.38
N CYS A 93 -21.10 -25.46 -13.20
CA CYS A 93 -22.28 -24.61 -13.15
C CYS A 93 -22.88 -24.52 -11.74
N PRO A 94 -23.09 -23.31 -11.17
CA PRO A 94 -23.66 -23.16 -9.84
C PRO A 94 -25.02 -23.84 -9.72
N ASP A 95 -25.02 -24.95 -9.01
CA ASP A 95 -26.22 -25.72 -8.78
C ASP A 95 -27.02 -25.15 -7.62
N LEU A 96 -28.31 -24.91 -7.88
CA LEU A 96 -29.27 -24.80 -6.79
C LEU A 96 -29.61 -26.21 -6.36
N THR A 97 -29.12 -26.61 -5.17
CA THR A 97 -29.34 -27.92 -4.51
C THR A 97 -30.57 -28.69 -4.99
N PRO A 98 -30.49 -30.03 -5.16
CA PRO A 98 -31.58 -30.83 -5.69
C PRO A 98 -32.66 -31.01 -4.61
N SER A 99 -33.54 -30.03 -4.48
CA SER A 99 -34.67 -30.14 -3.57
C SER A 99 -35.99 -29.69 -4.15
N THR A 100 -36.22 -29.75 -5.47
CA THR A 100 -37.58 -29.55 -5.99
C THR A 100 -37.90 -30.39 -7.20
N ASP A 101 -38.33 -31.62 -6.94
CA ASP A 101 -39.24 -32.34 -7.86
C ASP A 101 -40.40 -33.04 -7.11
N LYS A 102 -40.88 -32.39 -6.05
CA LYS A 102 -42.26 -32.50 -5.58
C LYS A 102 -42.76 -31.10 -5.34
N VAL A 103 -43.66 -30.65 -6.21
CA VAL A 103 -44.48 -29.46 -5.99
C VAL A 103 -45.15 -29.62 -4.63
N ALA A 104 -44.66 -28.91 -3.62
CA ALA A 104 -45.41 -28.65 -2.42
C ALA A 104 -46.64 -27.82 -2.85
N ALA A 105 -47.81 -28.22 -2.39
CA ALA A 105 -49.04 -27.49 -2.71
C ALA A 105 -48.96 -26.10 -2.05
N ASP A 106 -49.37 -25.08 -2.78
CA ASP A 106 -49.58 -23.70 -2.33
C ASP A 106 -51.02 -23.39 -2.75
N THR A 107 -51.94 -23.50 -1.77
CA THR A 107 -53.38 -23.62 -2.00
C THR A 107 -54.06 -22.27 -2.21
N ASP A 108 -53.51 -21.18 -1.71
CA ASP A 108 -54.01 -19.81 -1.90
C ASP A 108 -53.13 -18.93 -2.79
N GLY A 109 -51.91 -19.37 -3.11
CA GLY A 109 -51.08 -18.83 -4.19
C GLY A 109 -50.35 -17.55 -3.81
N ASP A 110 -50.01 -17.37 -2.53
CA ASP A 110 -49.24 -16.23 -2.04
C ASP A 110 -47.71 -16.42 -2.15
N GLY A 111 -47.26 -17.62 -2.51
CA GLY A 111 -45.85 -17.96 -2.68
C GLY A 111 -45.23 -18.72 -1.50
N ILE A 112 -46.00 -18.97 -0.43
CA ILE A 112 -45.61 -19.83 0.70
C ILE A 112 -46.31 -21.19 0.53
N ILE A 113 -45.57 -22.28 0.68
CA ILE A 113 -46.12 -23.63 0.47
C ILE A 113 -46.97 -24.06 1.68
N ASP A 114 -48.07 -24.79 1.46
CA ASP A 114 -49.09 -25.21 2.46
C ASP A 114 -48.52 -25.83 3.76
N ASN A 115 -47.32 -26.40 3.69
CA ASN A 115 -46.64 -27.02 4.84
C ASN A 115 -45.74 -26.08 5.63
N LEU A 116 -45.43 -24.91 5.08
CA LEU A 116 -44.73 -23.80 5.74
C LEU A 116 -45.68 -22.62 6.02
N ASP A 117 -46.84 -22.60 5.38
CA ASP A 117 -47.91 -21.63 5.57
C ASP A 117 -48.78 -21.97 6.80
N SER A 118 -48.90 -21.03 7.74
CA SER A 118 -49.75 -21.15 8.93
C SER A 118 -51.24 -20.94 8.63
N CYS A 119 -51.55 -20.29 7.51
CA CYS A 119 -52.89 -20.12 6.95
C CYS A 119 -53.01 -20.62 5.49
N PRO A 120 -52.88 -21.94 5.20
CA PRO A 120 -52.86 -22.56 3.84
C PRO A 120 -54.05 -22.34 2.91
N THR A 121 -54.98 -21.46 3.23
CA THR A 121 -56.18 -21.18 2.45
C THR A 121 -56.52 -19.69 2.41
N GLN A 122 -55.69 -18.85 3.02
CA GLN A 122 -55.83 -17.41 3.04
C GLN A 122 -54.48 -16.78 2.67
N PRO A 123 -54.41 -16.08 1.53
CA PRO A 123 -53.14 -15.58 1.05
C PRO A 123 -52.60 -14.48 1.99
N GLU A 124 -51.31 -14.55 2.24
CA GLU A 124 -50.48 -13.56 2.93
C GLU A 124 -50.68 -12.15 2.38
N THR A 125 -50.64 -11.17 3.27
CA THR A 125 -50.64 -9.75 2.96
C THR A 125 -49.26 -9.17 3.22
N PHE A 126 -48.34 -9.26 2.24
CA PHE A 126 -47.00 -8.67 2.28
C PHE A 126 -47.02 -7.16 2.58
N ASN A 127 -46.93 -6.80 3.84
CA ASN A 127 -47.04 -5.43 4.33
C ASN A 127 -45.86 -5.02 5.21
N GLY A 128 -44.87 -5.91 5.35
CA GLY A 128 -43.66 -5.72 6.12
C GLY A 128 -43.80 -6.08 7.59
N VAL A 129 -44.85 -6.80 7.99
CA VAL A 129 -45.09 -7.30 9.34
C VAL A 129 -45.54 -8.73 9.19
N ASP A 130 -44.91 -9.66 9.93
CA ASP A 130 -45.21 -11.09 9.98
C ASP A 130 -45.29 -11.82 8.61
N ASP A 131 -44.78 -11.19 7.52
CA ASP A 131 -44.80 -11.61 6.10
C ASP A 131 -44.25 -13.03 5.78
N LYS A 132 -43.71 -13.75 6.78
CA LYS A 132 -43.17 -15.12 6.64
C LYS A 132 -44.10 -16.21 7.14
N ASP A 133 -45.19 -15.87 7.85
CA ASP A 133 -46.04 -16.87 8.51
C ASP A 133 -47.15 -17.41 7.60
N GLY A 134 -47.45 -16.75 6.47
CA GLY A 134 -48.44 -17.15 5.48
C GLY A 134 -49.88 -16.73 5.82
N CYS A 135 -50.08 -15.91 6.87
CA CYS A 135 -51.37 -15.46 7.33
C CYS A 135 -51.62 -13.98 7.04
N PRO A 136 -52.78 -13.60 6.47
CA PRO A 136 -53.06 -12.19 6.20
C PRO A 136 -53.14 -11.34 7.47
N ASP A 137 -52.17 -10.44 7.62
CA ASP A 137 -52.18 -9.46 8.68
C ASP A 137 -53.21 -8.35 8.45
N ASN A 138 -53.95 -8.02 9.51
CA ASN A 138 -54.79 -6.83 9.49
C ASN A 138 -53.94 -5.61 9.83
N ILE A 139 -54.23 -4.48 9.18
CA ILE A 139 -53.64 -3.11 9.34
C ILE A 139 -53.59 -2.58 10.81
N SER A 140 -53.98 -3.37 11.80
CA SER A 140 -53.94 -3.06 13.23
C SER A 140 -52.87 -3.84 14.01
N SER A 141 -52.09 -4.74 13.38
CA SER A 141 -50.81 -5.20 13.93
C SER A 141 -49.89 -3.98 13.95
N THR A 142 -49.73 -3.43 15.16
CA THR A 142 -48.79 -2.34 15.39
C THR A 142 -47.43 -3.00 15.52
N ASP A 143 -46.48 -2.50 14.75
CA ASP A 143 -45.06 -2.86 14.81
C ASP A 143 -44.35 -1.52 15.07
N THR A 144 -43.96 -1.33 16.33
CA THR A 144 -43.56 -0.03 16.87
C THR A 144 -42.12 0.33 16.50
N ASP A 145 -41.24 -0.64 16.38
CA ASP A 145 -39.82 -0.47 16.01
C ASP A 145 -39.49 -0.87 14.57
N ARG A 146 -40.44 -1.49 13.86
CA ARG A 146 -40.39 -1.79 12.42
C ARG A 146 -39.35 -2.83 12.04
N ASP A 147 -39.15 -3.82 12.90
CA ASP A 147 -38.33 -4.97 12.56
C ASP A 147 -39.07 -6.03 11.74
N GLY A 148 -40.39 -5.91 11.61
CA GLY A 148 -41.24 -6.80 10.84
C GLY A 148 -41.89 -7.91 11.65
N ILE A 149 -41.82 -7.87 12.98
CA ILE A 149 -42.62 -8.71 13.88
C ILE A 149 -43.65 -7.82 14.59
N SER A 150 -44.91 -8.25 14.67
CA SER A 150 -45.91 -7.40 15.33
C SER A 150 -45.70 -7.32 16.85
N ASP A 151 -45.99 -6.15 17.48
CA ASP A 151 -45.84 -5.89 18.93
C ASP A 151 -46.47 -6.96 19.86
N ASN A 152 -47.40 -7.78 19.35
CA ASN A 152 -48.07 -8.83 20.12
C ASN A 152 -47.33 -10.18 20.09
N LEU A 153 -46.49 -10.40 19.08
CA LEU A 153 -45.62 -11.56 18.89
C LEU A 153 -44.17 -11.24 19.25
N ASP A 154 -43.79 -9.97 19.16
CA ASP A 154 -42.51 -9.42 19.54
C ASP A 154 -42.35 -9.37 21.08
N SER A 155 -41.25 -9.96 21.56
CA SER A 155 -40.83 -9.97 22.96
C SER A 155 -40.17 -8.66 23.39
N CYS A 156 -39.70 -7.85 22.44
CA CYS A 156 -39.11 -6.53 22.59
C CYS A 156 -39.78 -5.43 21.71
N PRO A 157 -41.08 -5.09 21.92
CA PRO A 157 -41.93 -4.22 21.05
C PRO A 157 -41.52 -2.75 20.82
N THR A 158 -40.29 -2.36 21.10
CA THR A 158 -39.78 -1.00 20.94
C THR A 158 -38.31 -0.97 20.53
N THR A 159 -37.68 -2.14 20.41
CA THR A 159 -36.29 -2.31 20.06
C THR A 159 -36.20 -3.33 18.93
N PRO A 160 -35.79 -2.90 17.73
CA PRO A 160 -35.86 -3.76 16.56
C PRO A 160 -34.89 -4.95 16.67
N GLU A 161 -35.36 -6.12 16.24
CA GLU A 161 -34.60 -7.36 16.10
C GLU A 161 -33.32 -7.19 15.26
N THR A 162 -32.29 -7.96 15.62
CA THR A 162 -31.04 -8.13 14.86
C THR A 162 -31.00 -9.51 14.23
N TYR A 163 -31.39 -9.61 12.95
CA TYR A 163 -31.36 -10.87 12.19
C TYR A 163 -29.95 -11.48 12.06
N ASN A 164 -29.60 -12.40 12.95
CA ASN A 164 -28.27 -13.03 13.01
C ASN A 164 -28.32 -14.58 13.05
N LYS A 165 -29.46 -15.17 12.68
CA LYS A 165 -29.76 -16.61 12.67
C LYS A 165 -29.86 -17.23 14.06
N TYR A 166 -30.04 -16.43 15.11
CA TYR A 166 -30.20 -16.92 16.47
C TYR A 166 -31.38 -16.24 17.14
N GLN A 167 -32.43 -17.02 17.37
CA GLN A 167 -33.71 -16.57 17.93
C GLN A 167 -34.36 -15.36 17.22
N ASP A 168 -33.98 -15.07 15.98
CA ASP A 168 -34.57 -14.10 15.03
C ASP A 168 -36.12 -14.10 14.88
N GLU A 169 -36.84 -15.00 15.56
CA GLU A 169 -38.29 -15.14 15.54
C GLU A 169 -38.96 -14.55 16.80
N ASP A 170 -38.20 -14.10 17.80
CA ASP A 170 -38.74 -13.59 19.07
C ASP A 170 -38.83 -12.05 19.17
N GLY A 171 -38.25 -11.32 18.22
CA GLY A 171 -38.32 -9.86 18.07
C GLY A 171 -37.36 -9.10 18.99
N CYS A 172 -36.50 -9.81 19.73
CA CYS A 172 -35.51 -9.21 20.60
C CYS A 172 -34.11 -9.27 19.99
N PRO A 173 -33.40 -8.13 19.89
CA PRO A 173 -32.03 -8.13 19.37
C PRO A 173 -31.14 -9.06 20.20
N ASP A 174 -30.84 -10.19 19.61
CA ASP A 174 -30.08 -11.22 20.25
C ASP A 174 -28.60 -11.05 19.96
N VAL A 175 -27.79 -11.16 21.01
CA VAL A 175 -26.34 -11.23 20.89
C VAL A 175 -25.94 -12.69 21.02
N THR A 176 -25.58 -13.33 19.91
CA THR A 176 -24.87 -14.60 19.98
C THR A 176 -23.47 -14.34 20.51
N SER A 177 -23.32 -14.36 21.84
CA SER A 177 -22.02 -14.68 22.42
C SER A 177 -21.76 -16.14 22.07
N ASP A 178 -21.00 -16.35 21.01
CA ASP A 178 -20.50 -17.65 20.61
C ASP A 178 -19.67 -18.22 21.77
N THR A 179 -20.32 -18.98 22.66
CA THR A 179 -19.70 -19.52 23.85
C THR A 179 -19.01 -20.83 23.46
N THR A 180 -17.96 -20.72 22.67
CA THR A 180 -16.77 -21.49 22.99
C THR A 180 -16.27 -20.95 24.34
N THR A 181 -15.83 -21.81 25.26
CA THR A 181 -15.22 -21.33 26.50
C THR A 181 -13.93 -20.60 26.15
N SER A 182 -14.02 -19.33 25.75
CA SER A 182 -12.87 -18.48 25.60
C SER A 182 -12.41 -18.18 27.02
N TYR A 183 -11.19 -18.58 27.29
CA TYR A 183 -10.36 -17.79 28.18
C TYR A 183 -10.51 -16.35 27.67
N GLN A 184 -11.26 -15.52 28.40
CA GLN A 184 -11.38 -14.11 28.07
C GLN A 184 -10.01 -13.52 28.35
N PHE A 185 -9.31 -13.15 27.28
CA PHE A 185 -8.00 -12.56 27.42
C PHE A 185 -8.16 -11.23 28.16
N PRO A 186 -7.16 -10.82 28.95
CA PRO A 186 -7.18 -9.53 29.60
C PRO A 186 -7.43 -8.44 28.54
N ASP A 187 -8.31 -7.51 28.88
CA ASP A 187 -8.65 -6.30 28.14
C ASP A 187 -8.72 -5.23 29.25
N ALA A 188 -7.61 -4.52 29.41
CA ALA A 188 -7.33 -3.73 30.60
C ALA A 188 -8.03 -2.37 30.61
N ASP A 189 -8.45 -1.84 29.45
CA ASP A 189 -9.23 -0.62 29.32
C ASP A 189 -10.69 -0.82 28.91
N GLY A 190 -11.05 -2.02 28.45
CA GLY A 190 -12.42 -2.46 28.24
C GLY A 190 -13.05 -1.95 26.94
N ASP A 191 -12.24 -1.68 25.92
CA ASP A 191 -12.72 -1.26 24.60
C ASP A 191 -13.22 -2.41 23.73
N GLY A 192 -12.91 -3.67 24.08
CA GLY A 192 -13.31 -4.85 23.34
C GLY A 192 -12.24 -5.43 22.41
N ILE A 193 -11.01 -4.93 22.47
CA ILE A 193 -9.81 -5.49 21.84
C ILE A 193 -8.97 -6.15 22.95
N ASP A 194 -8.58 -7.41 22.78
CA ASP A 194 -7.78 -8.12 23.79
C ASP A 194 -6.39 -7.46 23.95
N ASP A 195 -5.81 -7.40 25.17
CA ASP A 195 -4.46 -6.85 25.50
C ASP A 195 -3.31 -7.36 24.60
N ARG A 196 -3.51 -8.47 23.88
CA ARG A 196 -2.52 -9.07 22.96
C ARG A 196 -2.56 -8.47 21.56
N TRP A 197 -3.69 -7.87 21.19
CA TRP A 197 -3.96 -7.21 19.92
C TRP A 197 -4.21 -5.71 20.10
N ASP A 198 -4.36 -5.28 21.34
CA ASP A 198 -4.43 -3.89 21.76
C ASP A 198 -3.02 -3.30 21.93
N SER A 199 -2.71 -2.33 21.09
CA SER A 199 -1.46 -1.58 21.08
C SER A 199 -1.40 -0.53 22.20
N CYS A 200 -2.56 -0.17 22.76
CA CYS A 200 -2.76 0.83 23.78
C CYS A 200 -3.48 0.32 25.04
N ILE A 201 -3.27 -0.93 25.46
CA ILE A 201 -3.65 -1.68 26.70
C ILE A 201 -4.41 -0.96 27.85
N SER A 202 -4.16 0.33 28.12
CA SER A 202 -4.81 1.13 29.16
C SER A 202 -5.67 2.30 28.66
N GLU A 203 -5.76 2.53 27.36
CA GLU A 203 -6.51 3.61 26.72
C GLU A 203 -7.53 3.04 25.72
N PRO A 204 -8.84 3.18 26.01
CA PRO A 204 -9.86 2.48 25.24
C PRO A 204 -10.07 3.09 23.86
N GLU A 205 -10.10 2.25 22.83
CA GLU A 205 -10.42 2.58 21.44
C GLU A 205 -11.72 3.39 21.29
N THR A 206 -11.69 4.29 20.32
CA THR A 206 -12.83 5.08 19.88
C THR A 206 -13.28 4.62 18.50
N PHE A 207 -14.08 3.54 18.45
CA PHE A 207 -14.70 2.97 17.24
C PHE A 207 -15.35 4.05 16.35
N ASN A 208 -14.60 4.55 15.37
CA ASN A 208 -14.97 5.67 14.51
C ASN A 208 -14.84 5.33 13.02
N GLY A 209 -14.47 4.09 12.69
CA GLY A 209 -14.30 3.59 11.32
C GLY A 209 -12.86 3.64 10.80
N PHE A 210 -11.88 3.90 11.66
CA PHE A 210 -10.49 4.08 11.30
C PHE A 210 -9.64 3.33 12.31
N LEU A 211 -8.76 2.43 11.82
CA LEU A 211 -7.85 1.59 12.62
C LEU A 211 -8.46 0.97 13.90
N ASP A 212 -9.80 0.81 13.95
CA ASP A 212 -10.57 0.26 15.08
C ASP A 212 -10.22 -1.21 15.47
N TRP A 213 -9.13 -1.76 14.95
CA TRP A 213 -8.59 -3.08 15.27
C TRP A 213 -7.28 -3.02 16.06
N ASP A 214 -6.67 -1.84 16.25
CA ASP A 214 -5.36 -1.71 16.89
C ASP A 214 -5.39 -1.35 18.39
N GLY A 215 -6.57 -1.03 18.95
CA GLY A 215 -6.79 -0.83 20.39
C GLY A 215 -6.50 0.57 20.88
N CYS A 216 -6.18 1.52 19.99
CA CYS A 216 -5.73 2.85 20.36
C CYS A 216 -6.75 3.92 19.98
N PRO A 217 -7.24 4.77 20.90
CA PRO A 217 -8.26 5.77 20.61
C PRO A 217 -7.90 6.67 19.42
N ASP A 218 -8.47 6.31 18.28
CA ASP A 218 -8.38 7.10 17.09
C ASP A 218 -9.28 8.31 17.24
N THR A 219 -8.69 9.46 17.46
CA THR A 219 -9.42 10.69 17.21
C THR A 219 -9.52 10.85 15.69
N VAL A 220 -10.69 11.23 15.17
CA VAL A 220 -10.80 11.76 13.80
C VAL A 220 -10.14 13.14 13.75
N THR A 221 -8.85 13.14 14.00
CA THR A 221 -7.92 14.24 13.84
C THR A 221 -6.74 13.59 13.13
N ALA A 222 -6.84 13.61 11.80
CA ALA A 222 -5.75 13.38 10.86
C ALA A 222 -4.76 12.28 11.28
N ARG A 223 -4.96 11.08 10.71
CA ARG A 223 -3.92 10.07 10.48
C ARG A 223 -2.60 10.80 10.21
N SER A 224 -1.57 10.54 11.02
CA SER A 224 -0.19 10.74 10.62
C SER A 224 0.01 9.98 9.30
N GLY A 225 -0.03 10.69 8.18
CA GLY A 225 0.02 10.14 6.82
C GLY A 225 -1.15 10.52 5.91
N SER A 226 -2.24 11.11 6.43
CA SER A 226 -3.27 11.71 5.59
C SER A 226 -2.86 13.14 5.24
N LEU A 227 -2.58 13.31 3.96
CA LEU A 227 -2.58 14.57 3.24
C LEU A 227 -3.81 15.40 3.65
N ILE A 228 -3.60 16.45 4.46
CA ILE A 228 -4.63 17.40 4.89
C ILE A 228 -5.19 18.05 3.61
N ASP A 229 -6.51 18.08 3.41
CA ASP A 229 -7.22 18.73 2.29
C ASP A 229 -8.37 19.53 2.92
N SER A 230 -8.15 20.82 3.08
CA SER A 230 -8.93 21.74 3.90
C SER A 230 -10.18 22.29 3.20
N ASP A 231 -10.24 22.29 1.87
CA ASP A 231 -11.40 22.73 1.08
C ASP A 231 -12.12 21.61 0.31
N TYR A 232 -11.60 20.39 0.43
CA TYR A 232 -12.13 19.14 -0.06
C TYR A 232 -12.26 19.12 -1.58
N ASP A 233 -11.23 19.58 -2.28
CA ASP A 233 -11.11 19.53 -3.73
C ASP A 233 -10.30 18.33 -4.26
N SER A 234 -9.84 17.45 -3.35
CA SER A 234 -9.03 16.27 -3.64
C SER A 234 -7.55 16.55 -3.96
N ILE A 235 -7.09 17.78 -3.71
CA ILE A 235 -5.70 18.19 -3.72
C ILE A 235 -5.28 18.45 -2.27
N PRO A 236 -4.25 17.76 -1.76
CA PRO A 236 -3.75 18.01 -0.42
C PRO A 236 -3.25 19.45 -0.23
N ASP A 237 -3.54 20.09 0.91
CA ASP A 237 -2.99 21.36 1.40
C ASP A 237 -1.46 21.48 1.23
N SER A 238 -0.74 20.36 1.30
CA SER A 238 0.72 20.33 1.10
C SER A 238 1.16 20.59 -0.35
N ILE A 239 0.27 20.39 -1.32
CA ILE A 239 0.51 20.60 -2.76
C ILE A 239 -0.55 21.49 -3.43
N ASP A 240 -1.56 21.92 -2.67
CA ASP A 240 -2.60 22.87 -3.05
C ASP A 240 -2.09 24.32 -2.87
N GLN A 241 -2.17 25.13 -3.93
CA GLN A 241 -1.78 26.54 -3.90
C GLN A 241 -2.85 27.46 -3.29
N CYS A 242 -4.09 26.98 -3.20
CA CYS A 242 -5.20 27.65 -2.54
C CYS A 242 -5.91 26.71 -1.56
N PRO A 243 -5.27 26.28 -0.44
CA PRO A 243 -5.77 25.27 0.51
C PRO A 243 -7.11 25.56 1.22
N GLN A 244 -7.79 26.66 0.87
CA GLN A 244 -9.04 27.08 1.47
C GLN A 244 -10.09 27.41 0.40
N GLU A 245 -9.74 27.31 -0.88
CA GLU A 245 -10.59 27.62 -2.03
C GLU A 245 -10.64 26.45 -3.00
N ARG A 246 -11.69 25.65 -2.88
CA ARG A 246 -11.92 24.47 -3.71
C ARG A 246 -11.67 24.69 -5.22
N GLU A 247 -10.79 23.88 -5.79
CA GLU A 247 -10.54 23.81 -7.22
C GLU A 247 -11.78 23.42 -8.05
N ASN A 248 -11.85 23.96 -9.27
CA ASN A 248 -12.99 23.84 -10.15
C ASN A 248 -12.79 23.00 -11.43
N PHE A 249 -11.90 21.99 -11.44
CA PHE A 249 -11.73 20.94 -12.48
C PHE A 249 -12.36 21.26 -13.85
N ASN A 250 -11.83 22.25 -14.56
CA ASN A 250 -12.35 22.70 -15.83
C ASN A 250 -11.42 22.42 -17.03
N LYS A 251 -10.33 21.67 -16.80
CA LYS A 251 -9.26 21.31 -17.76
C LYS A 251 -8.29 22.43 -18.05
N PHE A 252 -8.23 23.43 -17.19
CA PHE A 252 -7.23 24.47 -17.16
C PHE A 252 -6.59 24.35 -15.77
N GLN A 253 -5.27 24.29 -15.67
CA GLN A 253 -4.52 24.25 -14.40
C GLN A 253 -5.04 23.40 -13.21
N ASP A 254 -5.90 22.39 -13.44
CA ASP A 254 -6.59 21.52 -12.45
C ASP A 254 -5.72 20.80 -11.39
N ASN A 255 -4.40 20.99 -11.41
CA ASN A 255 -3.45 20.36 -10.51
C ASN A 255 -2.87 21.32 -9.47
N ASP A 256 -3.17 22.62 -9.54
CA ASP A 256 -2.64 23.63 -8.62
C ASP A 256 -3.55 23.94 -7.43
N GLY A 257 -4.76 23.37 -7.37
CA GLY A 257 -5.69 23.55 -6.26
C GLY A 257 -6.35 24.94 -6.20
N CYS A 258 -6.07 25.81 -7.17
CA CYS A 258 -6.58 27.17 -7.18
C CYS A 258 -7.67 27.37 -8.24
N PRO A 259 -8.89 27.85 -7.87
CA PRO A 259 -10.00 27.99 -8.79
C PRO A 259 -9.59 28.80 -10.02
N ASP A 260 -9.60 28.16 -11.18
CA ASP A 260 -9.19 28.85 -12.40
C ASP A 260 -10.04 30.09 -12.66
N VAL A 261 -9.37 31.23 -12.71
CA VAL A 261 -9.95 32.46 -13.22
C VAL A 261 -9.44 32.63 -14.64
N ILE A 262 -10.31 32.40 -15.62
CA ILE A 262 -10.01 32.76 -17.01
C ILE A 262 -9.92 34.28 -17.08
N ASP A 263 -8.71 34.81 -16.88
CA ASP A 263 -8.41 36.20 -17.16
C ASP A 263 -8.31 36.34 -18.68
N TYR A 264 -9.40 36.80 -19.29
CA TYR A 264 -9.40 37.18 -20.69
C TYR A 264 -8.46 38.38 -20.85
N LYS A 265 -7.17 38.14 -21.10
CA LYS A 265 -6.24 39.19 -21.53
C LYS A 265 -6.83 39.91 -22.74
N ILE A 266 -7.32 41.12 -22.55
CA ILE A 266 -7.88 41.95 -23.61
C ILE A 266 -6.68 42.49 -24.39
N VAL A 267 -6.25 41.78 -25.45
CA VAL A 267 -5.03 42.12 -26.23
C VAL A 267 -5.25 43.35 -27.16
N GLY A 268 -6.14 44.27 -26.79
CA GLY A 268 -6.47 45.46 -27.59
C GLY A 268 -7.04 46.60 -26.74
N ASP A 269 -6.87 47.82 -27.25
CA ASP A 269 -7.51 49.04 -26.74
C ASP A 269 -9.01 48.98 -27.10
N ALA A 270 -9.81 48.46 -26.16
CA ALA A 270 -11.20 48.08 -26.41
C ALA A 270 -12.16 49.28 -26.37
N ASP A 271 -11.79 50.38 -25.74
CA ASP A 271 -12.57 51.62 -25.68
C ASP A 271 -11.99 52.80 -26.48
N GLY A 272 -10.77 52.65 -26.99
CA GLY A 272 -10.15 53.52 -27.98
C GLY A 272 -9.46 54.75 -27.40
N ASP A 273 -9.05 54.74 -26.14
CA ASP A 273 -8.41 55.87 -25.46
C ASP A 273 -6.88 55.92 -25.61
N GLY A 274 -6.29 54.87 -26.21
CA GLY A 274 -4.88 54.74 -26.50
C GLY A 274 -4.06 53.99 -25.44
N ILE A 275 -4.69 53.50 -24.37
CA ILE A 275 -4.09 52.61 -23.37
C ILE A 275 -4.52 51.18 -23.70
N PHE A 276 -3.58 50.23 -23.68
CA PHE A 276 -3.83 48.87 -24.14
C PHE A 276 -4.06 47.94 -22.97
N GLY A 277 -5.26 47.33 -22.91
CA GLY A 277 -5.54 46.08 -22.21
C GLY A 277 -4.93 45.96 -20.82
N ASP A 278 -3.81 45.23 -20.73
CA ASP A 278 -3.06 44.96 -19.51
C ASP A 278 -2.59 46.22 -18.74
N ASN A 279 -2.55 47.39 -19.39
CA ASN A 279 -2.18 48.69 -18.79
C ASN A 279 -3.39 49.60 -18.54
N ASP A 280 -4.60 49.14 -18.83
CA ASP A 280 -5.85 49.90 -18.71
C ASP A 280 -6.71 49.32 -17.58
N LEU A 281 -6.85 50.04 -16.47
CA LEU A 281 -7.67 49.63 -15.32
C LEU A 281 -9.17 49.73 -15.60
N CYS A 282 -9.58 50.40 -16.67
CA CYS A 282 -10.97 50.52 -17.08
C CYS A 282 -11.17 50.17 -18.57
N PRO A 283 -10.94 48.90 -19.00
CA PRO A 283 -10.84 48.49 -20.41
C PRO A 283 -12.04 48.75 -21.34
N TYR A 284 -13.15 49.27 -20.81
CA TYR A 284 -14.39 49.50 -21.55
C TYR A 284 -14.89 50.94 -21.44
N ASN A 285 -14.20 51.81 -20.70
CA ASN A 285 -14.60 53.18 -20.43
C ASN A 285 -13.43 54.13 -20.74
N PRO A 286 -13.52 54.91 -21.82
CA PRO A 286 -12.35 55.63 -22.32
C PRO A 286 -11.90 56.73 -21.35
N GLU A 287 -10.59 56.78 -21.09
CA GLU A 287 -9.93 57.78 -20.27
C GLU A 287 -10.26 59.22 -20.70
N THR A 288 -10.38 60.09 -19.70
CA THR A 288 -10.61 61.52 -19.83
C THR A 288 -9.34 62.31 -19.46
N TYR A 289 -8.36 62.37 -20.36
CA TYR A 289 -7.10 63.13 -20.20
C TYR A 289 -7.29 64.54 -19.59
N ASN A 290 -7.08 64.66 -18.29
CA ASN A 290 -7.33 65.85 -17.49
C ASN A 290 -6.17 66.22 -16.54
N LYS A 291 -5.04 65.50 -16.64
CA LYS A 291 -3.80 65.59 -15.84
C LYS A 291 -3.90 65.03 -14.42
N PHE A 292 -4.96 64.32 -14.11
CA PHE A 292 -5.11 63.54 -12.90
C PHE A 292 -5.22 62.10 -13.36
N LYS A 293 -4.29 61.27 -12.89
CA LYS A 293 -4.14 59.83 -13.18
C LYS A 293 -4.37 59.34 -14.62
N ASP A 294 -4.14 60.20 -15.62
CA ASP A 294 -4.20 59.92 -17.07
C ASP A 294 -3.39 58.69 -17.60
N THR A 295 -2.71 57.93 -16.74
CA THR A 295 -1.95 56.73 -17.12
C THR A 295 -2.64 55.43 -16.71
N ASP A 296 -3.75 55.50 -15.96
CA ASP A 296 -4.39 54.32 -15.38
C ASP A 296 -5.58 53.80 -16.21
N GLY A 297 -6.01 54.53 -17.25
CA GLY A 297 -7.05 54.10 -18.20
C GLY A 297 -8.47 54.39 -17.72
N CYS A 298 -8.65 54.97 -16.54
CA CYS A 298 -9.96 55.18 -15.95
C CYS A 298 -10.42 56.64 -16.03
N PRO A 299 -11.63 56.92 -16.56
CA PRO A 299 -12.12 58.29 -16.73
C PRO A 299 -12.27 59.02 -15.39
N ASP A 300 -11.30 59.88 -15.12
CA ASP A 300 -11.32 60.69 -13.92
C ASP A 300 -12.33 61.83 -14.07
N SER A 301 -13.30 61.83 -13.16
CA SER A 301 -14.27 62.91 -13.07
C SER A 301 -13.81 63.90 -12.01
N ILE A 302 -13.01 64.89 -12.44
CA ILE A 302 -12.84 66.10 -11.65
C ILE A 302 -14.17 66.85 -11.70
N PHE A 303 -15.06 66.54 -10.75
CA PHE A 303 -16.19 67.39 -10.45
C PHE A 303 -15.63 68.75 -10.04
N ASN A 304 -15.68 69.68 -11.00
CA ASN A 304 -15.54 71.10 -10.73
C ASN A 304 -16.56 71.48 -9.66
N GLU A 305 -16.10 71.73 -8.43
CA GLU A 305 -16.41 72.94 -7.66
C GLU A 305 -15.54 72.99 -6.40
N LYS A 306 -14.47 73.81 -6.49
CA LYS A 306 -14.02 74.78 -5.48
C LYS A 306 -13.98 74.32 -4.01
N SER A 307 -12.76 74.34 -3.47
CA SER A 307 -12.36 74.27 -2.05
C SER A 307 -11.91 72.89 -1.59
N ILE A 308 -10.83 72.38 -2.20
CA ILE A 308 -9.96 71.45 -1.50
C ILE A 308 -8.87 72.33 -0.89
N ALA A 309 -8.90 72.45 0.44
CA ALA A 309 -7.89 73.21 1.17
C ALA A 309 -6.63 72.34 1.24
N ASP A 310 -5.49 72.95 0.96
CA ASP A 310 -4.13 72.46 1.14
C ASP A 310 -3.46 73.63 1.88
N THR A 311 -3.52 73.55 3.20
CA THR A 311 -3.38 74.67 4.12
C THR A 311 -1.91 75.03 4.34
N ASP A 312 -0.97 74.11 4.14
CA ASP A 312 0.48 74.33 4.20
C ASP A 312 1.18 74.25 2.84
N GLY A 313 0.51 73.78 1.79
CA GLY A 313 0.93 73.91 0.40
C GLY A 313 2.00 72.92 -0.02
N ASP A 314 2.09 71.76 0.62
CA ASP A 314 3.05 70.71 0.28
C ASP A 314 2.58 69.81 -0.88
N GLY A 315 1.34 69.97 -1.32
CA GLY A 315 0.74 69.24 -2.44
C GLY A 315 -0.17 68.08 -2.01
N ILE A 316 -0.32 67.83 -0.71
CA ILE A 316 -1.30 66.93 -0.13
C ILE A 316 -2.48 67.79 0.37
N ILE A 317 -3.70 67.30 0.18
CA ILE A 317 -4.91 68.06 0.52
C ILE A 317 -5.29 67.83 1.98
N ASP A 318 -5.78 68.84 2.71
CA ASP A 318 -6.03 68.83 4.17
C ASP A 318 -6.81 67.62 4.70
N ASN A 319 -7.64 66.99 3.87
CA ASN A 319 -8.44 65.81 4.23
C ASN A 319 -7.71 64.48 4.04
N LEU A 320 -6.57 64.48 3.36
CA LEU A 320 -5.64 63.36 3.17
C LEU A 320 -4.29 63.63 3.85
N ASP A 321 -4.06 64.85 4.34
CA ASP A 321 -2.88 65.27 5.07
C ASP A 321 -3.06 65.02 6.59
N LEU A 322 -2.15 64.27 7.19
CA LEU A 322 -2.13 64.00 8.64
C LEU A 322 -1.63 65.20 9.44
N CYS A 323 -0.89 66.10 8.81
CA CYS A 323 -0.41 67.35 9.38
C CYS A 323 -0.78 68.58 8.52
N PRO A 324 -2.09 68.94 8.36
CA PRO A 324 -2.60 69.98 7.45
C PRO A 324 -2.09 71.43 7.63
N THR A 325 -1.14 71.65 8.52
CA THR A 325 -0.59 72.99 8.81
C THR A 325 0.94 72.98 8.87
N GLN A 326 1.57 71.84 8.59
CA GLN A 326 3.00 71.67 8.55
C GLN A 326 3.40 70.95 7.27
N PRO A 327 4.09 71.65 6.35
CA PRO A 327 4.39 71.07 5.06
C PRO A 327 5.36 69.90 5.20
N GLU A 328 5.08 68.83 4.47
CA GLU A 328 5.91 67.64 4.35
C GLU A 328 7.37 67.96 3.99
N THR A 329 8.28 67.20 4.57
CA THR A 329 9.71 67.23 4.23
C THR A 329 10.05 66.04 3.34
N VAL A 330 9.88 66.20 2.02
CA VAL A 330 10.21 65.17 1.02
C VAL A 330 11.67 64.70 1.16
N ASN A 331 11.85 63.55 1.80
CA ASN A 331 13.17 63.01 2.15
C ASN A 331 13.29 61.49 1.88
N GLY A 332 12.28 60.88 1.28
CA GLY A 332 12.25 59.47 0.91
C GLY A 332 11.64 58.57 1.98
N PHE A 333 11.08 59.14 3.05
CA PHE A 333 10.46 58.41 4.16
C PHE A 333 9.07 58.98 4.38
N LYS A 334 8.05 58.14 4.21
CA LYS A 334 6.61 58.44 4.36
C LYS A 334 6.13 59.76 3.72
N ASP A 335 6.76 60.17 2.62
CA ASP A 335 6.47 61.42 1.86
C ASP A 335 5.02 61.56 1.32
N THR A 336 4.11 60.63 1.61
CA THR A 336 2.70 60.64 1.19
C THR A 336 1.71 60.93 2.32
N ASP A 337 2.18 61.04 3.57
CA ASP A 337 1.32 61.16 4.74
C ASP A 337 1.08 62.63 5.18
N GLY A 338 1.90 63.56 4.69
CA GLY A 338 1.77 65.01 4.89
C GLY A 338 2.43 65.53 6.17
N CYS A 339 3.10 64.67 6.95
CA CYS A 339 3.77 65.06 8.18
C CYS A 339 5.30 65.12 8.07
N PRO A 340 5.96 66.28 8.35
CA PRO A 340 7.40 66.41 8.17
C PRO A 340 8.21 65.48 9.06
N ASP A 341 8.80 64.47 8.43
CA ASP A 341 9.63 63.48 9.09
C ASP A 341 11.07 63.97 9.32
N LYS A 342 11.68 63.49 10.41
CA LYS A 342 13.09 63.72 10.73
C LYS A 342 13.81 62.39 10.71
N PHE A 343 14.81 62.28 9.84
CA PHE A 343 15.75 61.16 9.82
C PHE A 343 16.34 60.90 11.23
N THR A 344 15.98 59.79 11.89
CA THR A 344 16.56 59.38 13.18
C THR A 344 16.93 57.90 13.26
N SER A 345 17.55 57.36 12.22
CA SER A 345 18.31 56.11 12.38
C SER A 345 19.60 56.38 13.17
N SER A 346 19.63 56.13 14.49
CA SER A 346 20.83 55.67 15.25
C SER A 346 20.76 55.75 16.79
N LEU A 347 19.65 55.38 17.44
CA LEU A 347 19.72 55.10 18.88
C LEU A 347 18.88 53.88 19.29
N ASP A 348 19.55 52.74 19.37
CA ASP A 348 19.12 51.54 20.10
C ASP A 348 19.33 51.82 21.60
N SER A 349 18.23 51.99 22.33
CA SER A 349 18.21 52.62 23.65
C SER A 349 18.22 51.62 24.81
N ASP A 350 17.92 50.35 24.55
CA ASP A 350 17.94 49.21 25.48
C ASP A 350 18.90 48.08 25.06
N TYR A 351 19.58 48.25 23.93
CA TYR A 351 20.70 47.44 23.44
C TYR A 351 20.31 46.00 23.10
N ASP A 352 19.11 45.78 22.56
CA ASP A 352 18.72 44.49 21.98
C ASP A 352 19.13 44.34 20.51
N GLY A 353 19.54 45.41 19.83
CA GLY A 353 19.98 45.40 18.44
C GLY A 353 18.91 45.83 17.44
N ILE A 354 17.71 46.20 17.91
CA ILE A 354 16.66 46.80 17.10
C ILE A 354 16.73 48.32 17.31
N PHE A 355 16.83 49.08 16.21
CA PHE A 355 17.06 50.53 16.30
C PHE A 355 15.73 51.26 16.38
N GLY A 356 15.61 52.21 17.31
CA GLY A 356 14.37 52.90 17.75
C GLY A 356 13.22 53.18 16.78
N ASP A 357 13.44 53.34 15.47
CA ASP A 357 12.34 53.51 14.49
C ASP A 357 11.69 52.17 14.09
N ASN A 358 12.41 51.05 14.30
CA ASN A 358 12.00 49.68 14.06
C ASN A 358 11.71 48.91 15.38
N ASP A 359 11.83 49.59 16.52
CA ASP A 359 11.67 49.03 17.86
C ASP A 359 10.37 49.60 18.47
N LEU A 360 9.38 48.74 18.69
CA LEU A 360 8.08 49.05 19.28
C LEU A 360 8.18 49.24 20.80
N CYS A 361 9.24 48.76 21.45
CA CYS A 361 9.51 48.95 22.86
C CYS A 361 10.91 49.55 23.14
N PRO A 362 11.19 50.81 22.72
CA PRO A 362 12.53 51.44 22.70
C PRO A 362 13.31 51.59 24.02
N TYR A 363 12.80 51.08 25.12
CA TYR A 363 13.45 51.19 26.43
C TYR A 363 13.41 49.85 27.19
N THR A 364 12.93 48.78 26.55
CA THR A 364 12.74 47.46 27.12
C THR A 364 13.29 46.42 26.18
N ARG A 365 14.50 45.94 26.49
CA ARG A 365 15.24 44.95 25.71
C ARG A 365 14.38 43.74 25.33
N GLU A 366 14.31 43.44 24.05
CA GLU A 366 13.74 42.22 23.47
C GLU A 366 14.30 40.93 24.09
N THR A 367 13.43 39.93 24.19
CA THR A 367 13.76 38.54 24.54
C THR A 367 13.56 37.64 23.32
N PHE A 368 14.60 37.55 22.48
CA PHE A 368 14.65 36.66 21.32
C PHE A 368 14.21 35.23 21.66
N ASN A 369 12.96 34.88 21.37
CA ASN A 369 12.32 33.61 21.72
C ASN A 369 11.62 32.96 20.51
N ASN A 370 11.97 33.39 19.29
CA ASN A 370 11.43 32.99 18.00
C ASN A 370 9.95 33.36 17.77
N PHE A 371 9.37 34.18 18.63
CA PHE A 371 8.04 34.73 18.45
C PHE A 371 8.20 36.24 18.38
N GLN A 372 7.76 36.87 17.28
CA GLN A 372 7.75 38.33 17.06
C GLN A 372 9.04 39.15 17.34
N ASP A 373 10.19 38.48 17.53
CA ASP A 373 11.58 38.95 17.69
C ASP A 373 12.09 40.11 16.80
N THR A 374 11.34 40.56 15.80
CA THR A 374 11.72 41.68 14.91
C THR A 374 11.13 43.02 15.34
N ASP A 375 10.20 43.02 16.30
CA ASP A 375 9.41 44.18 16.65
C ASP A 375 9.97 44.97 17.85
N GLY A 376 10.95 44.44 18.58
CA GLY A 376 11.64 45.11 19.69
C GLY A 376 10.92 45.06 21.03
N CYS A 377 9.75 44.41 21.12
CA CYS A 377 9.02 44.22 22.36
C CYS A 377 9.12 42.79 22.92
N PRO A 378 9.58 42.60 24.19
CA PRO A 378 9.65 41.28 24.80
C PRO A 378 8.30 40.56 24.78
N ASP A 379 8.27 39.50 23.98
CA ASP A 379 7.09 38.70 23.78
C ASP A 379 6.76 37.87 25.02
N VAL A 380 5.61 38.17 25.62
CA VAL A 380 4.98 37.30 26.61
C VAL A 380 3.98 36.43 25.87
N THR A 381 4.24 35.12 25.83
CA THR A 381 3.19 34.14 25.52
C THR A 381 2.21 34.10 26.70
N SER A 382 1.40 35.15 26.85
CA SER A 382 0.18 35.06 27.64
C SER A 382 -0.80 34.27 26.79
N ASP A 383 -0.81 32.98 27.04
CA ASP A 383 -1.77 32.03 26.50
C ASP A 383 -3.17 32.46 26.95
N THR A 384 -3.79 33.35 26.18
CA THR A 384 -5.21 33.70 26.32
C THR A 384 -6.02 32.78 25.42
N THR A 385 -5.91 31.47 25.66
CA THR A 385 -7.05 30.60 25.46
C THR A 385 -7.78 30.56 26.79
N THR A 386 -9.06 30.93 26.80
CA THR A 386 -9.91 30.79 27.99
C THR A 386 -10.09 29.30 28.28
N SER A 387 -9.10 28.70 28.94
CA SER A 387 -9.19 27.37 29.52
C SER A 387 -9.92 27.50 30.85
N TYR A 388 -10.88 26.61 31.03
CA TYR A 388 -11.48 26.39 32.33
C TYR A 388 -10.36 25.85 33.24
N GLN A 389 -9.82 26.70 34.11
CA GLN A 389 -8.75 26.31 35.02
C GLN A 389 -9.33 25.41 36.11
N PHE A 390 -8.86 24.17 36.15
CA PHE A 390 -9.30 23.19 37.14
C PHE A 390 -8.76 23.59 38.52
N PRO A 391 -9.45 23.18 39.62
CA PRO A 391 -8.99 23.51 40.97
C PRO A 391 -7.61 22.90 41.24
N ASP A 392 -6.73 23.71 41.80
CA ASP A 392 -5.41 23.37 42.35
C ASP A 392 -5.40 23.98 43.77
N ALA A 393 -5.56 23.12 44.77
CA ALA A 393 -5.93 23.50 46.13
C ALA A 393 -4.74 23.97 46.97
N ASP A 394 -3.52 23.55 46.66
CA ASP A 394 -2.30 23.99 47.33
C ASP A 394 -1.37 24.85 46.47
N GLY A 395 -1.66 24.96 45.16
CA GLY A 395 -1.09 25.95 44.26
C GLY A 395 0.30 25.57 43.76
N ASP A 396 0.62 24.28 43.71
CA ASP A 396 1.91 23.79 43.21
C ASP A 396 1.98 23.68 41.68
N GLY A 397 0.84 23.84 40.98
CA GLY A 397 0.76 23.77 39.52
C GLY A 397 0.33 22.42 38.97
N ILE A 398 -0.01 21.46 39.84
CA ILE A 398 -0.64 20.18 39.48
C ILE A 398 -2.14 20.28 39.85
N ASP A 399 -3.01 19.96 38.89
CA ASP A 399 -4.47 19.98 39.13
C ASP A 399 -4.85 18.98 40.25
N ASP A 400 -5.85 19.31 41.09
CA ASP A 400 -6.40 18.44 42.17
C ASP A 400 -6.78 17.01 41.73
N ARG A 401 -6.95 16.79 40.41
CA ARG A 401 -7.27 15.48 39.82
C ARG A 401 -6.05 14.58 39.64
N TRP A 402 -4.87 15.19 39.48
CA TRP A 402 -3.58 14.53 39.27
C TRP A 402 -2.63 14.73 40.46
N ASP A 403 -3.04 15.55 41.43
CA ASP A 403 -2.36 15.73 42.69
C ASP A 403 -2.79 14.67 43.72
N SER A 404 -1.86 13.79 44.08
CA SER A 404 -2.04 12.75 45.10
C SER A 404 -2.04 13.33 46.53
N CYS A 405 -1.56 14.56 46.69
CA CYS A 405 -1.41 15.30 47.93
C CYS A 405 -2.03 16.71 47.86
N ILE A 406 -3.32 16.82 47.47
CA ILE A 406 -4.25 17.99 47.37
C ILE A 406 -4.10 19.17 48.40
N SER A 407 -3.31 19.03 49.46
CA SER A 407 -3.10 20.08 50.47
C SER A 407 -1.62 20.35 50.81
N GLU A 408 -0.68 19.64 50.21
CA GLU A 408 0.75 19.78 50.43
C GLU A 408 1.49 19.93 49.10
N PRO A 409 2.04 21.13 48.80
CA PRO A 409 2.55 21.42 47.48
C PRO A 409 3.82 20.64 47.17
N GLU A 410 3.91 20.15 45.92
CA GLU A 410 5.06 19.47 45.36
C GLU A 410 6.35 20.28 45.51
N THR A 411 7.43 19.56 45.74
CA THR A 411 8.79 20.06 45.69
C THR A 411 9.48 19.60 44.42
N PHE A 412 9.23 20.28 43.30
CA PHE A 412 9.90 20.04 42.01
C PHE A 412 11.41 19.91 42.15
N ASN A 413 11.89 18.66 42.26
CA ASN A 413 13.28 18.33 42.55
C ASN A 413 13.83 17.24 41.62
N GLY A 414 13.09 16.91 40.56
CA GLY A 414 13.42 15.94 39.53
C GLY A 414 13.08 14.51 39.91
N PHE A 415 12.33 14.28 40.98
CA PHE A 415 11.95 12.95 41.44
C PHE A 415 10.46 12.93 41.72
N LEU A 416 9.71 12.17 40.92
CA LEU A 416 8.26 12.00 41.05
C LEU A 416 7.43 13.31 41.06
N ASP A 417 8.01 14.39 40.55
CA ASP A 417 7.43 15.74 40.35
C ASP A 417 6.06 15.81 39.61
N TRP A 418 5.47 14.69 39.20
CA TRP A 418 4.18 14.60 38.53
C TRP A 418 3.06 14.07 39.43
N ASP A 419 3.34 13.64 40.66
CA ASP A 419 2.35 13.04 41.55
C ASP A 419 1.75 14.00 42.60
N GLY A 420 2.25 15.24 42.67
CA GLY A 420 1.77 16.30 43.57
C GLY A 420 2.20 16.17 45.02
N CYS A 421 3.03 15.18 45.38
CA CYS A 421 3.45 14.93 46.74
C CYS A 421 4.93 15.28 47.01
N PRO A 422 5.24 16.18 47.96
CA PRO A 422 6.60 16.68 48.16
C PRO A 422 7.64 15.58 48.41
N ASP A 423 8.48 15.38 47.40
CA ASP A 423 9.53 14.38 47.43
C ASP A 423 10.80 14.82 48.16
N THR A 424 11.50 13.84 48.72
CA THR A 424 12.84 14.08 49.28
C THR A 424 13.83 13.09 48.71
N VAL A 425 14.79 13.61 47.92
CA VAL A 425 15.89 12.85 47.32
C VAL A 425 16.77 12.25 48.42
N THR A 426 16.39 11.07 48.90
CA THR A 426 17.21 10.27 49.80
C THR A 426 17.96 9.26 48.95
N ALA A 427 19.12 9.69 48.44
CA ALA A 427 20.04 8.85 47.68
C ALA A 427 20.19 7.45 48.31
N ARG A 428 19.81 6.42 47.55
CA ARG A 428 20.23 5.04 47.80
C ARG A 428 20.66 4.35 46.51
N SER A 429 21.98 4.28 46.38
CA SER A 429 22.78 3.21 45.78
C SER A 429 22.41 2.74 44.37
N GLY A 430 22.96 3.44 43.36
CA GLY A 430 23.09 2.87 42.03
C GLY A 430 23.65 3.80 40.96
N SER A 431 23.27 5.08 40.95
CA SER A 431 23.57 5.96 39.81
C SER A 431 25.05 6.33 39.70
N LEU A 432 25.55 6.13 38.48
CA LEU A 432 26.87 6.54 38.02
C LEU A 432 26.91 8.09 38.00
N ILE A 433 28.05 8.66 38.40
CA ILE A 433 28.27 10.11 38.45
C ILE A 433 28.44 10.58 37.00
N ASP A 434 27.71 11.64 36.63
CA ASP A 434 27.78 12.36 35.35
C ASP A 434 27.99 13.84 35.72
N SER A 435 29.20 14.34 35.45
CA SER A 435 29.73 15.60 35.99
C SER A 435 29.42 16.82 35.12
N ASP A 436 29.23 16.64 33.81
CA ASP A 436 28.89 17.70 32.85
C ASP A 436 27.50 17.55 32.22
N TYR A 437 26.76 16.51 32.63
CA TYR A 437 25.34 16.31 32.36
C TYR A 437 25.05 16.19 30.86
N ASP A 438 25.90 15.47 30.15
CA ASP A 438 25.68 15.09 28.75
C ASP A 438 25.00 13.72 28.60
N SER A 439 24.63 13.06 29.71
CA SER A 439 24.02 11.73 29.77
C SER A 439 24.97 10.56 29.55
N ILE A 440 26.28 10.82 29.48
CA ILE A 440 27.34 9.81 29.45
C ILE A 440 28.02 9.82 30.83
N PRO A 441 27.96 8.73 31.61
CA PRO A 441 28.59 8.72 32.93
C PRO A 441 30.11 8.92 32.87
N ASP A 442 30.68 9.65 33.84
CA ASP A 442 32.12 9.97 33.98
C ASP A 442 33.05 8.75 33.83
N SER A 443 32.53 7.54 34.08
CA SER A 443 33.28 6.28 33.97
C SER A 443 33.52 5.81 32.54
N ILE A 444 32.72 6.27 31.58
CA ILE A 444 32.79 5.92 30.15
C ILE A 444 32.96 7.13 29.23
N ASP A 445 32.83 8.35 29.77
CA ASP A 445 33.08 9.62 29.11
C ASP A 445 34.59 9.95 28.98
N GLN A 446 35.04 10.33 27.78
CA GLN A 446 36.42 10.75 27.51
C GLN A 446 36.71 12.21 27.86
N CYS A 447 35.70 13.06 27.92
CA CYS A 447 35.77 14.45 28.33
C CYS A 447 34.76 14.80 29.47
N PRO A 448 34.89 14.24 30.70
CA PRO A 448 33.89 14.32 31.81
C PRO A 448 33.62 15.70 32.44
N GLN A 449 34.06 16.77 31.79
CA GLN A 449 33.85 18.15 32.21
C GLN A 449 33.39 19.03 31.04
N GLU A 450 33.26 18.47 29.83
CA GLU A 450 32.90 19.17 28.61
C GLU A 450 31.77 18.40 27.93
N ARG A 451 30.57 18.93 28.08
CA ARG A 451 29.33 18.36 27.57
C ARG A 451 29.43 18.03 26.07
N GLU A 452 29.17 16.77 25.71
CA GLU A 452 28.96 16.32 24.34
C GLU A 452 27.88 17.14 23.61
N ASN A 453 28.03 17.30 22.29
CA ASN A 453 27.07 17.99 21.45
C ASN A 453 26.52 17.07 20.35
N PHE A 454 25.80 16.01 20.75
CA PHE A 454 25.07 15.05 19.90
C PHE A 454 24.73 15.57 18.49
N ASN A 455 25.67 15.43 17.56
CA ASN A 455 25.61 15.99 16.21
C ASN A 455 25.72 14.89 15.15
N LYS A 456 25.54 13.63 15.57
CA LYS A 456 25.63 12.40 14.79
C LYS A 456 27.04 12.10 14.29
N PHE A 457 28.05 12.71 14.91
CA PHE A 457 29.45 12.43 14.65
C PHE A 457 30.12 12.17 16.00
N ARG A 458 30.46 10.90 16.21
CA ARG A 458 31.14 10.36 17.41
C ARG A 458 30.55 10.73 18.77
N ASP A 459 29.23 10.96 18.79
CA ASP A 459 28.40 11.19 19.99
C ASP A 459 28.53 10.15 21.14
N ASP A 460 29.25 9.04 20.93
CA ASP A 460 29.46 7.98 21.93
C ASP A 460 30.71 8.21 22.82
N ASP A 461 31.59 9.18 22.50
CA ASP A 461 32.85 9.38 23.21
C ASP A 461 32.84 10.48 24.29
N GLY A 462 31.78 11.28 24.38
CA GLY A 462 31.57 12.30 25.42
C GLY A 462 32.37 13.58 25.18
N CYS A 463 32.99 13.76 24.02
CA CYS A 463 33.74 14.96 23.65
C CYS A 463 33.08 15.72 22.48
N PRO A 464 32.68 17.01 22.66
CA PRO A 464 31.94 17.75 21.63
C PRO A 464 32.68 17.87 20.29
N ASP A 465 32.01 17.41 19.24
CA ASP A 465 32.49 17.41 17.86
C ASP A 465 31.98 18.63 17.05
N SER A 466 32.63 18.96 15.93
CA SER A 466 32.21 20.09 15.08
C SER A 466 32.20 19.70 13.60
N LEU A 467 31.02 19.49 13.04
CA LEU A 467 30.77 19.43 11.58
C LEU A 467 30.07 20.71 11.12
N ASP A 468 30.74 21.42 10.23
CA ASP A 468 30.33 22.69 9.64
C ASP A 468 29.61 22.37 8.32
N LEU A 469 28.28 22.46 8.26
CA LEU A 469 27.51 22.30 7.01
C LEU A 469 26.43 23.39 6.90
N LYS A 470 26.59 24.24 5.88
CA LYS A 470 25.75 25.38 5.52
C LYS A 470 24.67 24.93 4.53
N SER A 471 23.48 25.49 4.67
CA SER A 471 22.42 25.49 3.65
C SER A 471 22.91 26.16 2.37
N VAL A 472 22.61 25.58 1.20
CA VAL A 472 23.04 26.18 -0.07
C VAL A 472 21.93 26.11 -1.12
N GLY A 473 21.44 27.28 -1.52
CA GLY A 473 20.50 27.46 -2.63
C GLY A 473 21.22 27.74 -3.95
N ASP A 474 20.58 27.34 -5.05
CA ASP A 474 20.96 27.58 -6.45
C ASP A 474 20.83 29.08 -6.76
N SER A 475 21.98 29.76 -6.83
CA SER A 475 22.08 31.21 -6.79
C SER A 475 22.15 31.86 -8.17
N ASP A 476 22.27 31.08 -9.26
CA ASP A 476 22.25 31.56 -10.64
C ASP A 476 21.24 30.86 -11.56
N TYR A 477 20.46 29.94 -10.99
CA TYR A 477 19.32 29.28 -11.61
C TYR A 477 19.71 28.48 -12.84
N ASP A 478 20.85 27.81 -12.77
CA ASP A 478 21.25 26.85 -13.77
C ASP A 478 20.72 25.45 -13.49
N GLY A 479 20.33 25.12 -12.25
CA GLY A 479 19.77 23.83 -11.86
C GLY A 479 20.72 22.98 -11.03
N ILE A 480 21.93 23.45 -10.74
CA ILE A 480 22.90 22.79 -9.86
C ILE A 480 22.87 23.52 -8.50
N PHE A 481 22.53 22.77 -7.45
CA PHE A 481 22.34 23.36 -6.12
C PHE A 481 23.64 23.28 -5.32
N GLY A 482 24.13 24.45 -4.93
CA GLY A 482 24.79 24.56 -3.65
C GLY A 482 26.28 24.23 -3.61
N ASP A 483 26.69 23.35 -2.67
CA ASP A 483 28.09 22.89 -2.57
C ASP A 483 28.53 22.04 -3.79
N ASN A 484 27.56 21.61 -4.61
CA ASN A 484 27.79 20.92 -5.88
C ASN A 484 27.99 21.88 -7.06
N ASP A 485 27.78 23.18 -6.86
CA ASP A 485 27.96 24.23 -7.86
C ASP A 485 29.32 24.94 -7.64
N LEU A 486 30.27 24.74 -8.55
CA LEU A 486 31.59 25.38 -8.47
C LEU A 486 31.56 26.85 -8.88
N CYS A 487 30.51 27.32 -9.56
CA CYS A 487 30.33 28.70 -9.96
C CYS A 487 28.95 29.26 -9.56
N PRO A 488 28.65 29.43 -8.25
CA PRO A 488 27.31 29.74 -7.71
C PRO A 488 26.61 31.03 -8.17
N TYR A 489 27.23 31.82 -9.03
CA TYR A 489 26.69 33.10 -9.50
C TYR A 489 26.78 33.26 -11.02
N SER A 490 27.20 32.22 -11.73
CA SER A 490 27.38 32.21 -13.17
C SER A 490 26.69 31.00 -13.75
N ARG A 491 25.50 31.22 -14.31
CA ARG A 491 24.66 30.17 -14.86
C ARG A 491 25.37 29.28 -15.90
N GLU A 492 25.36 27.97 -15.69
CA GLU A 492 25.79 26.95 -16.63
C GLU A 492 25.06 27.05 -17.99
N ASN A 493 25.78 26.72 -19.07
CA ASN A 493 25.28 26.86 -20.44
C ASN A 493 24.99 25.54 -21.16
N TYR A 494 25.12 24.39 -20.48
CA TYR A 494 24.72 23.04 -20.93
C TYR A 494 25.19 22.75 -22.37
N ASN A 495 26.50 22.76 -22.59
CA ASN A 495 27.10 22.63 -23.92
C ASN A 495 27.71 21.26 -24.21
N GLY A 496 27.56 20.29 -23.29
CA GLY A 496 28.07 18.92 -23.41
C GLY A 496 29.49 18.75 -22.88
N PHE A 497 30.02 19.72 -22.16
CA PHE A 497 31.33 19.67 -21.51
C PHE A 497 31.16 20.15 -20.07
N GLN A 498 31.53 19.29 -19.12
CA GLN A 498 31.47 19.50 -17.65
C GLN A 498 30.14 20.10 -17.14
N ASP A 499 29.03 19.77 -17.79
CA ASP A 499 27.68 20.29 -17.50
C ASP A 499 27.15 19.98 -16.08
N ASP A 500 27.87 19.21 -15.25
CA ASP A 500 27.50 18.84 -13.88
C ASP A 500 28.19 19.70 -12.81
N ASP A 501 29.11 20.61 -13.18
CA ASP A 501 29.97 21.35 -12.25
C ASP A 501 29.50 22.78 -11.93
N GLY A 502 28.41 23.24 -12.57
CA GLY A 502 27.81 24.56 -12.36
C GLY A 502 28.57 25.74 -13.01
N CYS A 503 29.65 25.49 -13.75
CA CYS A 503 30.54 26.54 -14.26
C CYS A 503 30.49 26.75 -15.77
N PRO A 504 29.96 27.90 -16.28
CA PRO A 504 29.66 28.08 -17.70
C PRO A 504 30.86 27.85 -18.57
N ASP A 505 30.82 26.71 -19.25
CA ASP A 505 31.95 26.30 -20.02
C ASP A 505 32.04 27.11 -21.30
N SER A 506 33.23 27.65 -21.53
CA SER A 506 33.54 28.30 -22.79
C SER A 506 34.30 27.31 -23.64
N ILE A 507 33.56 26.44 -24.33
CA ILE A 507 34.07 25.87 -25.58
C ILE A 507 34.16 27.03 -26.55
N PHE A 508 35.28 27.73 -26.50
CA PHE A 508 35.70 28.58 -27.60
C PHE A 508 35.67 27.70 -28.84
N VAL A 509 34.68 27.95 -29.69
CA VAL A 509 34.66 27.53 -31.07
C VAL A 509 35.82 28.25 -31.77
N ASP A 510 37.02 27.74 -31.51
CA ASP A 510 38.24 27.99 -32.25
C ASP A 510 39.11 26.72 -32.14
N LYS A 511 38.53 25.60 -32.56
CA LYS A 511 39.16 24.71 -33.53
C LYS A 511 40.58 24.22 -33.18
N PHE A 512 40.85 23.65 -32.01
CA PHE A 512 42.08 22.85 -31.78
C PHE A 512 41.96 21.86 -30.59
N ALA A 513 40.87 21.12 -30.43
CA ALA A 513 40.99 19.85 -29.75
C ALA A 513 41.61 18.88 -30.77
N ALA A 514 42.89 18.57 -30.58
CA ALA A 514 43.54 17.56 -31.40
C ALA A 514 42.97 16.20 -30.96
N ASP A 515 42.55 15.42 -31.94
CA ASP A 515 42.27 14.00 -31.85
C ASP A 515 43.26 13.42 -32.86
N THR A 516 44.43 13.07 -32.34
CA THR A 516 45.67 12.89 -33.10
C THR A 516 45.68 11.54 -33.83
N ASP A 517 44.91 10.56 -33.38
CA ASP A 517 44.74 9.24 -34.00
C ASP A 517 43.34 8.99 -34.59
N GLY A 518 42.35 9.82 -34.27
CA GLY A 518 41.07 9.91 -34.99
C GLY A 518 40.06 8.85 -34.59
N ASP A 519 40.13 8.33 -33.37
CA ASP A 519 39.18 7.34 -32.86
C ASP A 519 37.89 7.96 -32.28
N GLY A 520 37.86 9.29 -32.14
CA GLY A 520 36.69 10.03 -31.65
C GLY A 520 36.82 10.51 -30.21
N ILE A 521 37.91 10.17 -29.52
CA ILE A 521 38.26 10.69 -28.20
C ILE A 521 39.29 11.81 -28.39
N LEU A 522 39.17 12.90 -27.62
CA LEU A 522 40.09 14.04 -27.76
C LEU A 522 41.42 13.75 -27.05
N ASP A 523 42.56 14.21 -27.58
CA ASP A 523 43.92 13.94 -27.03
C ASP A 523 44.10 14.25 -25.54
N ASN A 524 43.26 15.14 -24.97
CA ASN A 524 43.28 15.50 -23.56
C ASN A 524 42.42 14.62 -22.67
N LEU A 525 41.55 13.80 -23.27
CA LEU A 525 40.68 12.80 -22.63
C LEU A 525 41.12 11.36 -22.99
N ASP A 526 41.96 11.23 -24.01
CA ASP A 526 42.54 9.97 -24.49
C ASP A 526 43.81 9.62 -23.67
N LEU A 527 43.86 8.43 -23.06
CA LEU A 527 45.04 7.95 -22.33
C LEU A 527 46.18 7.54 -23.28
N CYS A 528 45.85 7.24 -24.54
CA CYS A 528 46.77 6.92 -25.61
C CYS A 528 46.57 7.81 -26.87
N PRO A 529 46.82 9.14 -26.81
CA PRO A 529 46.55 10.16 -27.87
C PRO A 529 47.22 9.98 -29.24
N THR A 530 47.86 8.85 -29.52
CA THR A 530 48.56 8.58 -30.76
C THR A 530 48.31 7.17 -31.28
N GLN A 531 47.49 6.39 -30.58
CA GLN A 531 47.07 5.07 -30.99
C GLN A 531 45.56 4.95 -30.88
N PRO A 532 44.87 4.76 -32.01
CA PRO A 532 43.42 4.75 -32.02
C PRO A 532 42.89 3.55 -31.26
N GLU A 533 41.85 3.79 -30.48
CA GLU A 533 41.13 2.81 -29.70
C GLU A 533 40.65 1.62 -30.53
N THR A 534 40.67 0.44 -29.93
CA THR A 534 40.16 -0.79 -30.51
C THR A 534 38.82 -1.13 -29.89
N VAL A 535 37.74 -0.50 -30.37
CA VAL A 535 36.36 -0.78 -29.92
C VAL A 535 36.03 -2.28 -30.02
N ASN A 536 36.10 -2.95 -28.87
CA ASN A 536 35.94 -4.40 -28.76
C ASN A 536 35.10 -4.84 -27.55
N GLY A 537 34.50 -3.89 -26.83
CA GLY A 537 33.64 -4.12 -25.67
C GLY A 537 34.42 -4.17 -24.35
N PHE A 538 35.65 -3.68 -24.32
CA PHE A 538 36.52 -3.72 -23.15
C PHE A 538 37.27 -2.39 -23.07
N GLN A 539 36.98 -1.62 -22.01
CA GLN A 539 37.58 -0.30 -21.75
C GLN A 539 37.55 0.66 -22.95
N ASP A 540 36.53 0.55 -23.80
CA ASP A 540 36.37 1.31 -25.05
C ASP A 540 36.30 2.85 -24.88
N ASP A 541 36.24 3.36 -23.65
CA ASP A 541 36.14 4.79 -23.32
C ASP A 541 37.50 5.44 -22.92
N ASP A 542 38.57 4.66 -22.75
CA ASP A 542 39.86 5.18 -22.27
C ASP A 542 40.83 5.65 -23.37
N GLY A 543 40.51 5.35 -24.64
CA GLY A 543 41.29 5.73 -25.81
C GLY A 543 42.55 4.88 -26.07
N CYS A 544 42.79 3.83 -25.29
CA CYS A 544 43.97 2.98 -25.40
C CYS A 544 43.70 1.61 -26.06
N PRO A 545 44.33 1.29 -27.21
CA PRO A 545 43.99 0.09 -27.98
C PRO A 545 44.16 -1.20 -27.16
N ASP A 546 43.02 -1.73 -26.76
CA ASP A 546 42.97 -2.93 -25.97
C ASP A 546 43.12 -4.19 -26.80
N LYS A 547 43.69 -5.21 -26.15
CA LYS A 547 43.82 -6.56 -26.72
C LYS A 547 43.31 -7.56 -25.71
N PHE A 548 42.24 -8.25 -26.09
CA PHE A 548 41.76 -9.48 -25.46
C PHE A 548 42.93 -10.43 -25.15
N THR A 549 43.45 -10.40 -23.93
CA THR A 549 44.58 -11.24 -23.53
C THR A 549 44.52 -11.69 -22.08
N SER A 550 43.39 -12.26 -21.66
CA SER A 550 43.42 -13.50 -20.87
C SER A 550 42.03 -14.13 -20.79
N THR A 551 41.88 -15.33 -21.35
CA THR A 551 40.77 -16.24 -21.03
C THR A 551 41.06 -17.01 -19.74
N LEU A 552 41.76 -16.38 -18.81
CA LEU A 552 42.18 -16.98 -17.56
C LEU A 552 41.16 -16.51 -16.52
N ASP A 553 40.50 -17.48 -15.92
CA ASP A 553 39.48 -17.38 -14.88
C ASP A 553 39.87 -18.53 -13.95
N ILE A 554 40.64 -18.19 -12.90
CA ILE A 554 41.40 -19.16 -12.11
C ILE A 554 40.55 -19.85 -11.05
N ASP A 555 39.49 -19.21 -10.58
CA ASP A 555 38.49 -19.69 -9.62
C ASP A 555 37.17 -20.14 -10.25
N GLN A 556 36.97 -19.90 -11.55
CA GLN A 556 35.89 -20.45 -12.38
C GLN A 556 34.50 -19.99 -11.97
N ASP A 557 34.37 -18.74 -11.54
CA ASP A 557 33.06 -18.13 -11.29
C ASP A 557 32.41 -17.54 -12.55
N GLY A 558 33.18 -17.40 -13.64
CA GLY A 558 32.71 -16.85 -14.91
C GLY A 558 33.14 -15.41 -15.17
N ILE A 559 33.81 -14.77 -14.21
CA ILE A 559 34.46 -13.47 -14.35
C ILE A 559 35.94 -13.72 -14.67
N LEU A 560 36.51 -13.00 -15.63
CA LEU A 560 37.90 -13.24 -16.06
C LEU A 560 38.86 -12.54 -15.09
N ASP A 561 40.00 -13.17 -14.76
CA ASP A 561 41.05 -12.65 -13.85
C ASP A 561 41.49 -11.20 -14.13
N ALA A 562 41.29 -10.71 -15.35
CA ALA A 562 41.66 -9.36 -15.78
C ALA A 562 40.65 -8.27 -15.34
N VAL A 563 39.42 -8.65 -15.04
CA VAL A 563 38.32 -7.78 -14.59
C VAL A 563 37.78 -8.16 -13.23
N ASP A 564 38.17 -9.32 -12.73
CA ASP A 564 37.88 -9.84 -11.40
C ASP A 564 38.71 -9.09 -10.33
N ALA A 565 38.05 -8.55 -9.32
CA ALA A 565 38.68 -7.89 -8.17
C ALA A 565 39.30 -8.90 -7.17
N CYS A 566 38.84 -10.14 -7.19
CA CYS A 566 39.35 -11.27 -6.42
C CYS A 566 39.73 -12.50 -7.28
N PRO A 567 40.75 -12.41 -8.19
CA PRO A 567 41.15 -13.46 -9.16
C PRO A 567 41.69 -14.77 -8.56
N SER A 568 41.01 -15.39 -7.61
CA SER A 568 41.41 -16.61 -6.91
C SER A 568 40.36 -17.07 -5.91
N ASN A 569 39.36 -16.24 -5.61
CA ASN A 569 38.21 -16.62 -4.81
C ASN A 569 36.94 -16.41 -5.64
N PRO A 570 36.18 -17.48 -5.91
CA PRO A 570 35.03 -17.37 -6.78
C PRO A 570 33.93 -16.52 -6.15
N GLU A 571 33.32 -15.68 -6.98
CA GLU A 571 32.13 -14.88 -6.70
C GLU A 571 30.99 -15.71 -6.09
N THR A 572 30.25 -15.07 -5.18
CA THR A 572 29.03 -15.60 -4.57
C THR A 572 27.82 -14.82 -5.08
N TYR A 573 27.25 -15.26 -6.21
CA TYR A 573 26.02 -14.70 -6.79
C TYR A 573 24.86 -14.67 -5.77
N ASN A 574 24.63 -13.52 -5.13
CA ASN A 574 23.64 -13.33 -4.07
C ASN A 574 22.82 -12.01 -4.24
N ASN A 575 22.88 -11.39 -5.42
CA ASN A 575 22.33 -10.08 -5.78
C ASN A 575 22.97 -8.89 -5.06
N PHE A 576 24.15 -9.06 -4.47
CA PHE A 576 24.89 -7.97 -3.85
C PHE A 576 26.29 -7.93 -4.46
N GLN A 577 26.52 -6.94 -5.32
CA GLN A 577 27.82 -6.68 -5.98
C GLN A 577 28.40 -7.84 -6.83
N ASP A 578 27.54 -8.77 -7.29
CA ASP A 578 27.80 -9.93 -8.16
C ASP A 578 28.60 -9.69 -9.48
N GLU A 579 29.01 -8.45 -9.78
CA GLU A 579 29.74 -8.06 -10.99
C GLU A 579 31.24 -7.81 -10.76
N ASP A 580 31.70 -7.76 -9.50
CA ASP A 580 33.08 -7.39 -9.16
C ASP A 580 34.03 -8.60 -9.02
N GLY A 581 33.52 -9.83 -8.95
CA GLY A 581 34.31 -11.06 -8.89
C GLY A 581 34.78 -11.43 -7.48
N CYS A 582 34.36 -10.69 -6.46
CA CYS A 582 34.70 -10.95 -5.07
C CYS A 582 33.56 -11.61 -4.31
N PRO A 583 33.80 -12.73 -3.58
CA PRO A 583 32.76 -13.37 -2.78
C PRO A 583 32.23 -12.43 -1.71
N ASP A 584 31.06 -11.86 -2.01
CA ASP A 584 30.41 -10.96 -1.10
C ASP A 584 29.55 -11.70 -0.09
N VAL A 585 29.54 -11.13 1.11
CA VAL A 585 28.67 -11.56 2.18
C VAL A 585 27.76 -10.39 2.47
N ALA A 586 26.48 -10.50 2.09
CA ALA A 586 25.45 -9.62 2.59
C ALA A 586 25.32 -9.85 4.10
N ILE A 587 26.17 -9.18 4.90
CA ILE A 587 25.94 -9.01 6.32
C ILE A 587 24.88 -7.95 6.44
N GLY A 588 23.62 -8.38 6.33
CA GLY A 588 22.47 -7.60 6.74
C GLY A 588 22.71 -7.11 8.16
N THR A 589 22.97 -5.81 8.29
CA THR A 589 22.76 -5.08 9.54
C THR A 589 21.50 -4.25 9.42
N THR A 590 20.44 -4.87 8.88
CA THR A 590 19.15 -4.75 9.53
C THR A 590 19.30 -5.53 10.83
N THR A 591 19.17 -4.87 11.98
CA THR A 591 18.80 -5.62 13.18
C THR A 591 17.35 -6.04 12.97
N ASP A 592 17.16 -7.04 12.12
CA ASP A 592 15.95 -7.82 12.10
C ASP A 592 15.89 -8.43 13.50
N TYR A 593 14.96 -7.91 14.30
CA TYR A 593 14.59 -8.52 15.54
C TYR A 593 14.16 -9.96 15.20
N LYS A 594 15.09 -10.90 15.34
CA LYS A 594 14.80 -12.30 15.13
C LYS A 594 13.99 -12.74 16.34
N PHE A 595 12.71 -12.98 16.10
CA PHE A 595 11.82 -13.51 17.13
C PHE A 595 12.43 -14.82 17.68
N PRO A 596 12.27 -15.10 18.98
CA PRO A 596 12.71 -16.36 19.57
C PRO A 596 12.16 -17.53 18.74
N ASP A 597 13.01 -18.49 18.43
CA ASP A 597 12.72 -19.74 17.72
C ASP A 597 13.50 -20.81 18.49
N ALA A 598 12.80 -21.50 19.38
CA ALA A 598 13.39 -22.29 20.45
C ALA A 598 13.91 -23.67 20.00
N ASP A 599 13.48 -24.18 18.85
CA ASP A 599 14.00 -25.41 18.24
C ASP A 599 14.70 -25.24 16.88
N GLU A 600 14.82 -23.98 16.45
CA GLU A 600 15.57 -23.52 15.29
C GLU A 600 15.05 -24.10 13.96
N ASP A 601 13.75 -24.36 13.84
CA ASP A 601 13.12 -24.88 12.62
C ASP A 601 12.87 -23.82 11.54
N GLY A 602 12.85 -22.54 11.90
CA GLY A 602 12.61 -21.42 10.99
C GLY A 602 11.22 -20.79 11.11
N ILE A 603 10.37 -21.29 12.00
CA ILE A 603 9.09 -20.70 12.43
C ILE A 603 9.34 -20.11 13.82
N ASP A 604 8.94 -18.85 14.05
CA ASP A 604 9.19 -18.23 15.36
C ASP A 604 8.18 -18.68 16.42
N ASP A 605 8.58 -18.65 17.69
CA ASP A 605 7.86 -19.12 18.88
C ASP A 605 6.42 -18.59 19.00
N ARG A 606 6.05 -17.51 18.31
CA ARG A 606 4.67 -16.98 18.31
C ARG A 606 3.74 -17.73 17.35
N TRP A 607 4.31 -18.31 16.30
CA TRP A 607 3.61 -19.09 15.27
C TRP A 607 3.92 -20.58 15.34
N ASP A 608 4.87 -20.96 16.20
CA ASP A 608 5.22 -22.34 16.50
C ASP A 608 4.36 -22.90 17.66
N SER A 609 3.52 -23.88 17.32
CA SER A 609 2.65 -24.62 18.23
C SER A 609 3.43 -25.65 19.07
N CYS A 610 4.64 -25.99 18.66
CA CYS A 610 5.55 -26.96 19.25
C CYS A 610 6.94 -26.37 19.53
N LEU A 611 7.01 -25.31 20.35
CA LEU A 611 8.21 -24.58 20.85
C LEU A 611 9.54 -25.32 21.13
N ASN A 612 9.60 -26.65 21.14
CA ASN A 612 10.83 -27.41 21.37
C ASN A 612 10.99 -28.61 20.41
N GLU A 613 10.12 -28.76 19.40
CA GLU A 613 10.13 -29.87 18.45
C GLU A 613 10.18 -29.35 17.03
N LYS A 614 11.38 -29.42 16.44
CA LYS A 614 11.68 -28.90 15.11
C LYS A 614 10.72 -29.44 14.02
N GLU A 615 10.13 -28.54 13.25
CA GLU A 615 9.33 -28.89 12.07
C GLU A 615 10.16 -29.62 11.00
N ASN A 616 9.49 -30.53 10.27
CA ASN A 616 10.12 -31.42 9.29
C ASN A 616 9.83 -31.08 7.81
N PHE A 617 9.04 -30.04 7.54
CA PHE A 617 8.81 -29.44 6.20
C PHE A 617 8.50 -30.50 5.13
N ASN A 618 7.46 -31.30 5.37
CA ASN A 618 7.10 -32.40 4.48
C ASN A 618 5.95 -32.09 3.51
N GLY A 619 5.49 -30.84 3.47
CA GLY A 619 4.40 -30.35 2.62
C GLY A 619 3.01 -30.57 3.23
N TYR A 620 2.91 -30.77 4.54
CA TYR A 620 1.65 -30.94 5.27
C TYR A 620 1.74 -30.20 6.60
N LEU A 621 0.93 -29.14 6.74
CA LEU A 621 0.84 -28.30 7.95
C LEU A 621 2.17 -27.64 8.40
N ASP A 622 3.17 -27.58 7.51
CA ASP A 622 4.47 -26.87 7.64
C ASP A 622 4.44 -25.38 8.10
N TRP A 623 3.29 -24.81 8.45
CA TRP A 623 3.13 -23.44 8.95
C TRP A 623 2.91 -23.37 10.47
N ASP A 624 2.68 -24.51 11.16
CA ASP A 624 2.33 -24.53 12.58
C ASP A 624 3.50 -24.83 13.55
N GLY A 625 4.72 -25.05 13.03
CA GLY A 625 5.93 -25.32 13.81
C GLY A 625 6.04 -26.71 14.41
N CYS A 626 5.06 -27.60 14.17
CA CYS A 626 5.05 -28.93 14.75
C CYS A 626 5.43 -30.01 13.73
N PRO A 627 6.33 -30.96 14.05
CA PRO A 627 6.70 -32.08 13.19
C PRO A 627 5.49 -32.89 12.77
N ASP A 628 4.99 -32.56 11.59
CA ASP A 628 3.83 -33.19 11.04
C ASP A 628 4.22 -34.49 10.36
N VAL A 629 3.32 -35.46 10.35
CA VAL A 629 3.46 -36.66 9.54
C VAL A 629 2.19 -36.78 8.74
N ARG A 630 2.33 -36.92 7.41
CA ARG A 630 1.20 -37.13 6.52
C ARG A 630 0.46 -38.40 6.94
N GLY A 631 -0.61 -38.24 7.73
CA GLY A 631 -1.38 -39.32 8.33
C GLY A 631 -1.57 -39.30 9.86
N ALA A 632 -1.10 -38.29 10.61
CA ALA A 632 -1.43 -38.17 12.03
C ALA A 632 -2.17 -36.85 12.32
N ASP A 633 -3.46 -36.98 12.60
CA ASP A 633 -4.24 -35.90 13.20
C ASP A 633 -3.84 -35.68 14.67
N SER A 634 -3.95 -34.41 15.06
CA SER A 634 -3.84 -33.81 16.39
C SER A 634 -3.98 -34.74 17.62
N SER A 635 -3.11 -34.46 18.59
CA SER A 635 -2.95 -35.14 19.88
C SER A 635 -4.24 -35.59 20.64
N ALA A 636 -4.39 -36.93 20.70
CA ALA A 636 -5.07 -37.79 21.69
C ALA A 636 -6.63 -37.89 21.69
N PRO A 637 -7.21 -39.12 21.72
CA PRO A 637 -6.83 -40.21 22.63
C PRO A 637 -6.47 -41.54 21.94
N THR A 638 -5.47 -42.21 22.51
CA THR A 638 -4.92 -43.51 22.11
C THR A 638 -5.99 -44.61 21.99
N ARG A 639 -6.46 -44.86 20.78
CA ARG A 639 -7.05 -46.15 20.40
C ARG A 639 -5.89 -47.04 19.90
N PRO A 640 -5.79 -48.31 20.33
CA PRO A 640 -4.73 -49.20 19.86
C PRO A 640 -4.81 -49.34 18.35
N ASP A 641 -3.69 -49.10 17.67
CA ASP A 641 -3.49 -49.28 16.24
C ASP A 641 -2.19 -50.10 16.13
N SER A 642 -2.37 -51.40 15.92
CA SER A 642 -1.32 -52.42 16.08
C SER A 642 -0.35 -52.49 14.89
N ASP A 643 -0.73 -52.00 13.71
CA ASP A 643 0.13 -51.91 12.52
C ASP A 643 0.40 -50.46 12.07
N SER A 644 -0.17 -49.49 12.78
CA SER A 644 0.14 -48.06 12.69
C SER A 644 -0.17 -47.46 11.32
N ASP A 645 -1.27 -47.88 10.72
CA ASP A 645 -1.72 -47.40 9.41
C ASP A 645 -2.79 -46.30 9.48
N GLY A 646 -3.21 -45.92 10.69
CA GLY A 646 -4.20 -44.88 10.95
C GLY A 646 -5.61 -45.42 11.24
N TYR A 647 -5.85 -46.73 11.11
CA TYR A 647 -7.11 -47.38 11.48
C TYR A 647 -7.01 -48.06 12.85
N PRO A 648 -7.80 -47.65 13.86
CA PRO A 648 -7.80 -48.32 15.15
C PRO A 648 -8.23 -49.80 15.07
N ASP A 649 -7.59 -50.68 15.85
CA ASP A 649 -7.82 -52.13 15.90
C ASP A 649 -9.31 -52.56 16.04
N ASP A 650 -10.16 -51.67 16.58
CA ASP A 650 -11.60 -51.92 16.78
C ASP A 650 -12.48 -51.65 15.55
N VAL A 651 -11.96 -50.91 14.57
CA VAL A 651 -12.62 -50.60 13.29
C VAL A 651 -11.83 -51.12 12.08
N ASP A 652 -10.56 -51.48 12.27
CA ASP A 652 -9.70 -52.07 11.26
C ASP A 652 -10.09 -53.53 10.94
N SER A 653 -10.25 -53.82 9.65
CA SER A 653 -10.53 -55.17 9.16
C SER A 653 -9.29 -56.07 9.13
N CYS A 654 -8.08 -55.48 9.15
CA CYS A 654 -6.79 -56.16 9.20
C CYS A 654 -5.83 -55.60 10.28
N PRO A 655 -6.13 -55.73 11.60
CA PRO A 655 -5.40 -55.12 12.74
C PRO A 655 -3.92 -55.45 12.97
N THR A 656 -3.22 -56.02 12.00
CA THR A 656 -1.82 -56.43 12.09
C THR A 656 -1.08 -56.33 10.76
N ALA A 657 -1.77 -55.89 9.70
CA ALA A 657 -1.24 -55.73 8.38
C ALA A 657 -1.66 -54.34 7.88
N PRO A 658 -0.69 -53.40 7.76
CA PRO A 658 -1.01 -52.00 7.53
C PRO A 658 -1.56 -51.77 6.12
N GLU A 659 -2.56 -50.90 6.01
CA GLU A 659 -3.17 -50.41 4.77
C GLU A 659 -2.14 -49.86 3.79
N THR A 660 -2.40 -50.10 2.51
CA THR A 660 -1.59 -49.62 1.40
C THR A 660 -2.39 -48.61 0.60
N TRP A 661 -2.27 -47.34 0.97
CA TRP A 661 -2.89 -46.16 0.36
C TRP A 661 -2.65 -46.05 -1.15
N ASN A 662 -3.39 -46.81 -1.95
CA ASN A 662 -3.22 -46.98 -3.38
C ASN A 662 -4.45 -46.54 -4.20
N LYS A 663 -5.42 -45.87 -3.54
CA LYS A 663 -6.70 -45.38 -4.10
C LYS A 663 -7.69 -46.50 -4.44
N TYR A 664 -7.42 -47.73 -3.98
CA TYR A 664 -8.32 -48.86 -4.05
C TYR A 664 -8.65 -49.23 -2.61
N ARG A 665 -9.95 -49.21 -2.29
CA ARG A 665 -10.53 -49.60 -0.99
C ARG A 665 -9.77 -49.19 0.28
N ASP A 666 -9.14 -48.02 0.30
CA ASP A 666 -8.34 -47.54 1.44
C ASP A 666 -9.16 -47.14 2.69
N TRP A 667 -10.40 -47.63 2.80
CA TRP A 667 -11.35 -47.33 3.88
C TRP A 667 -11.61 -48.51 4.83
N ASP A 668 -11.04 -49.70 4.56
CA ASP A 668 -11.24 -50.89 5.39
C ASP A 668 -10.04 -51.30 6.26
N GLY A 669 -8.90 -50.61 6.14
CA GLY A 669 -7.68 -50.82 6.95
C GLY A 669 -6.88 -52.05 6.52
N CYS A 670 -7.15 -52.59 5.32
CA CYS A 670 -6.54 -53.82 4.85
C CYS A 670 -5.68 -53.57 3.62
N PRO A 671 -4.41 -54.01 3.60
CA PRO A 671 -3.55 -53.86 2.45
C PRO A 671 -4.16 -54.56 1.25
N ASP A 672 -4.54 -53.75 0.28
CA ASP A 672 -5.01 -54.21 -1.00
C ASP A 672 -4.04 -53.78 -2.11
N THR A 673 -4.32 -54.19 -3.33
CA THR A 673 -3.50 -53.80 -4.48
C THR A 673 -4.43 -53.34 -5.55
N ALA A 674 -4.28 -52.09 -5.98
CA ALA A 674 -4.98 -51.56 -7.14
C ALA A 674 -4.87 -52.54 -8.34
N PRO A 675 -5.97 -52.84 -9.05
CA PRO A 675 -5.97 -53.77 -10.18
C PRO A 675 -4.95 -53.41 -11.29
N GLU A 676 -4.56 -52.13 -11.41
CA GLU A 676 -3.54 -51.67 -12.34
C GLU A 676 -2.10 -51.96 -11.88
N GLN A 677 -1.82 -52.01 -10.58
CA GLN A 677 -0.48 -52.34 -10.05
C GLN A 677 -0.12 -53.82 -10.22
N GLN A 678 -1.10 -54.70 -10.36
CA GLN A 678 -0.86 -56.10 -10.78
C GLN A 678 -0.33 -56.22 -12.22
N ARG A 679 -0.31 -55.13 -13.02
CA ARG A 679 0.22 -55.15 -14.39
C ARG A 679 1.70 -54.81 -14.53
N PHE A 680 2.35 -54.27 -13.50
CA PHE A 680 3.77 -53.94 -13.58
C PHE A 680 4.62 -55.09 -13.07
N VAL A 681 4.80 -56.06 -13.97
CA VAL A 681 5.56 -57.27 -13.73
C VAL A 681 7.06 -56.99 -13.91
N HIS A 682 7.88 -57.43 -12.95
CA HIS A 682 9.34 -57.34 -13.00
C HIS A 682 9.89 -58.26 -14.10
N ASP A 683 10.81 -57.75 -14.92
CA ASP A 683 11.61 -58.46 -15.93
C ASP A 683 13.07 -58.06 -15.65
N ASP A 684 13.76 -58.89 -14.85
CA ASP A 684 15.05 -58.54 -14.24
C ASP A 684 16.23 -58.64 -15.22
N ASP A 685 16.09 -59.40 -16.31
CA ASP A 685 17.14 -59.56 -17.32
C ASP A 685 16.85 -58.87 -18.66
N LEU A 686 15.70 -58.21 -18.74
CA LEU A 686 15.25 -57.32 -19.81
C LEU A 686 15.14 -58.01 -21.17
N ASP A 687 14.86 -59.31 -21.17
CA ASP A 687 14.66 -60.06 -22.40
C ASP A 687 13.23 -59.96 -22.95
N GLY A 688 12.30 -59.36 -22.19
CA GLY A 688 10.90 -59.17 -22.56
C GLY A 688 9.95 -60.24 -22.03
N ILE A 689 10.42 -61.17 -21.20
CA ILE A 689 9.64 -62.20 -20.52
C ILE A 689 9.63 -61.88 -19.02
N ILE A 690 8.44 -61.68 -18.47
CA ILE A 690 8.28 -61.24 -17.09
C ILE A 690 8.60 -62.36 -16.09
N ASN A 691 9.24 -62.03 -14.96
CA ASN A 691 9.79 -62.98 -13.97
C ASN A 691 8.78 -64.04 -13.50
N ASP A 692 7.48 -63.72 -13.45
CA ASP A 692 6.43 -64.64 -13.00
C ASP A 692 6.14 -65.79 -13.98
N ILE A 693 6.50 -65.64 -15.26
CA ILE A 693 6.38 -66.68 -16.29
C ILE A 693 7.73 -67.10 -16.88
N ASP A 694 8.80 -66.44 -16.46
CA ASP A 694 10.18 -66.72 -16.80
C ASP A 694 10.76 -67.83 -15.91
N LYS A 695 11.31 -68.89 -16.51
CA LYS A 695 11.98 -69.97 -15.78
C LYS A 695 13.42 -69.65 -15.38
N CYS A 696 14.08 -68.68 -16.00
CA CYS A 696 15.41 -68.20 -15.65
C CYS A 696 15.48 -66.66 -15.54
N PRO A 697 14.84 -66.05 -14.53
CA PRO A 697 14.64 -64.59 -14.40
C PRO A 697 15.89 -63.69 -14.26
N LEU A 698 17.10 -64.22 -14.43
CA LEU A 698 18.36 -63.48 -14.31
C LEU A 698 19.27 -63.73 -15.52
N LYS A 699 18.76 -64.38 -16.56
CA LYS A 699 19.49 -64.80 -17.74
C LYS A 699 18.59 -64.77 -18.97
N SER A 700 18.79 -63.71 -19.75
CA SER A 700 18.11 -63.49 -21.02
C SER A 700 18.04 -64.74 -21.91
N GLU A 701 16.80 -65.00 -22.33
CA GLU A 701 16.38 -65.92 -23.37
C GLU A 701 17.09 -65.60 -24.70
N ASP A 702 17.55 -66.64 -25.39
CA ASP A 702 18.24 -66.48 -26.68
C ASP A 702 17.29 -66.59 -27.88
N TYR A 703 16.01 -66.91 -27.61
CA TYR A 703 14.91 -67.03 -28.56
C TYR A 703 15.12 -68.17 -29.59
N ILE A 704 15.82 -69.25 -29.21
CA ILE A 704 16.17 -70.38 -30.10
C ILE A 704 15.38 -71.66 -29.80
N GLY A 705 14.07 -71.57 -29.62
CA GLY A 705 13.27 -72.79 -29.51
C GLY A 705 11.96 -72.58 -28.80
N ILE A 706 11.82 -73.22 -27.65
CA ILE A 706 10.63 -73.04 -26.81
C ILE A 706 10.90 -71.82 -25.95
N ILE A 707 10.14 -70.77 -26.20
CA ILE A 707 10.24 -69.53 -25.43
C ILE A 707 9.66 -69.80 -24.04
N ASP A 708 10.54 -70.04 -23.07
CA ASP A 708 10.15 -70.29 -21.68
C ASP A 708 10.97 -69.50 -20.65
N GLY A 709 11.73 -68.51 -21.12
CA GLY A 709 12.53 -67.60 -20.29
C GLY A 709 13.91 -68.16 -19.96
N CYS A 710 14.39 -69.17 -20.68
CA CYS A 710 15.69 -69.79 -20.40
C CYS A 710 16.44 -70.09 -21.70
N PRO A 711 17.69 -69.63 -21.86
CA PRO A 711 18.48 -69.96 -23.02
C PRO A 711 18.77 -71.47 -23.06
N GLU A 712 18.60 -72.08 -24.23
CA GLU A 712 18.75 -73.51 -24.41
C GLU A 712 20.23 -73.93 -24.58
N GLN A 713 20.61 -75.13 -24.10
CA GLN A 713 21.99 -75.64 -24.17
C GLN A 713 22.34 -76.38 -25.45
#